data_AF-A0A7S3RJD1-F1
#
_entry.id   AF-A0A7S3RJD1-F1
#
_cell.length_a   1.000
_cell.length_b   1.000
_cell.length_c   1.000
_cell.angle_alpha   90.00
_cell.angle_beta   90.00
_cell.angle_gamma   90.00
#
_symmetry.space_group_name_H-M   'P 1'
#
loop_
_entity.id
_entity.type
_entity.pdbx_description
1 polymer ?
#
loop_
_entity_poly.entity_id
_entity_poly.type
_entity_poly.pdbx_seq_one_letter_code
_entity_poly.pdbx_strand_id
1 'polypeptide(L)'
;WRDAERAGSGPELRDDEFVDVLQAEQTEYLNRMAVPEGVALNGALLENVFVLLVCILNRMPAFLVGKPGCSKSLAMQLIFANLRGRDSDDAHFKTLPQLIEFRYQCSEDSTSEGIRKVFERVKQTAAKNPDAIAVLLLDEIGLAEVSRHNPLKVLHELIEPDSRAEFDALDAGRDASAHDLPYAVVGISNWALDAAKMNRAIVLSRPEPDVADLEFTAIEIVKSFGRNISLMQERRLNAMSAAYVTYREQQMDPAGASDPVGASTRELDEAAANFHGLRDFYNLVRSIGRNNSTDDASLVEAVGRNFGGLPASAAQFQVLLDKQMRLRPPTTRTVPTATELITANLKDPRARHLMLIMRGDAATCLLELPQIRAQLSDPVVMLASHFKEDQGEEHACRQLSQIIREMEGGRQVILKDFDRIYGALYDMLNQNYRERRVQTKEGDKLLRFCRVAHGNAAKHCSVHESFRCIILEEERELKYSDPPRLNRCEKQQLTYVSVLRELPGDIGEKLLEELSADSDEGFCGGLAAFERDGLESLVVRDAFLGFTEDTLASLLVHEILQTAKQGAPDAATVRLRCKQTLLDLMSADAVARAELSKFAQNAENEEELSSLVNAYYSQHYHAGLGDCLAHFFPMLIGCRDGCQRMAVDDCVPGPERLLVLTFTSWQSDLQTILEEQGIGTKNLAMLHLVQFASEARLREEVGKFWQPSESRDVLLLQCDATLHAQHLLLTREIMRESERTYYAGGTERRPKVQIIVLHVSRFQRDAEAAAEAERWEFSCLSGWKQVVVDRLEGTSSDFTLLQAARSARGAAELVTGEHGTRRVVGASLRELIVEQLPWAIRRISYPHREPRETLDHMTKVETAIESNAEVLGRIEALLTLELVKSIEAGWKPGRWLQELACDQGALIRASSLCSLVQEKVLNAVRQPLALLLYRLERQSALSSIATATDAGSEQLALWIGVFLPEHGGPALPRPPTSCEWSPEFLRLDTHETALSWPYSLEVLRLLDGR
;
A
#
# COMPACT_ATOMS: atom_id res chain seq x y z
N TRP A 1 -39.14 55.99 14.51
CA TRP A 1 -39.84 55.13 13.53
C TRP A 1 -41.35 55.32 13.56
N ARG A 2 -42.06 54.97 14.65
CA ARG A 2 -43.53 55.16 14.78
C ARG A 2 -44.01 56.62 14.63
N ASP A 3 -43.17 57.60 14.96
CA ASP A 3 -43.50 59.02 14.77
C ASP A 3 -43.28 59.51 13.32
N ALA A 4 -42.37 58.87 12.56
CA ALA A 4 -42.12 59.18 11.14
C ALA A 4 -43.15 58.52 10.22
N GLU A 5 -43.60 57.30 10.57
CA GLU A 5 -44.68 56.58 9.88
C GLU A 5 -46.02 57.33 9.97
N ARG A 6 -46.27 58.02 11.10
CA ARG A 6 -47.44 58.91 11.26
C ARG A 6 -47.35 60.22 10.48
N ALA A 7 -46.16 60.62 10.03
CA ALA A 7 -45.91 61.87 9.33
C ALA A 7 -45.90 61.73 7.79
N GLY A 8 -46.04 60.51 7.25
CA GLY A 8 -46.05 60.26 5.80
C GLY A 8 -44.71 60.49 5.08
N SER A 9 -43.69 60.98 5.78
CA SER A 9 -42.31 61.02 5.34
C SER A 9 -41.54 59.94 6.10
N GLY A 10 -41.22 58.83 5.43
CA GLY A 10 -40.22 57.89 5.95
C GLY A 10 -38.92 58.67 6.27
N PRO A 11 -38.14 58.26 7.27
CA PRO A 11 -36.86 58.91 7.54
C PRO A 11 -35.98 58.74 6.29
N GLU A 12 -35.68 59.83 5.59
CA GLU A 12 -34.64 59.87 4.56
C GLU A 12 -33.28 59.79 5.26
N LEU A 13 -32.87 58.58 5.61
CA LEU A 13 -31.50 58.32 6.02
C LEU A 13 -30.60 58.52 4.81
N ARG A 14 -29.51 59.27 4.97
CA ARG A 14 -28.45 59.29 3.96
C ARG A 14 -27.82 57.89 3.87
N ASP A 15 -27.32 57.51 2.69
CA ASP A 15 -26.76 56.17 2.47
C ASP A 15 -25.73 55.77 3.55
N ASP A 16 -24.85 56.70 3.94
CA ASP A 16 -23.85 56.48 4.99
C ASP A 16 -24.49 56.24 6.38
N GLU A 17 -25.54 57.01 6.72
CA GLU A 17 -26.25 56.87 8.00
C GLU A 17 -27.03 55.56 8.09
N PHE A 18 -27.56 55.08 6.96
CA PHE A 18 -28.23 53.78 6.89
C PHE A 18 -27.25 52.64 7.13
N VAL A 19 -26.06 52.69 6.52
CA VAL A 19 -25.00 51.69 6.71
C VAL A 19 -24.55 51.64 8.16
N ASP A 20 -24.32 52.81 8.79
CA ASP A 20 -23.91 52.89 10.19
C ASP A 20 -24.96 52.29 11.14
N VAL A 21 -26.24 52.59 10.92
CA VAL A 21 -27.34 52.03 11.72
C VAL A 21 -27.44 50.52 11.53
N LEU A 22 -27.32 50.04 10.30
CA LEU A 22 -27.36 48.61 10.00
C LEU A 22 -26.19 47.87 10.67
N GLN A 23 -24.98 48.40 10.59
CA GLN A 23 -23.80 47.81 11.23
C GLN A 23 -23.92 47.82 12.76
N ALA A 24 -24.46 48.89 13.34
CA ALA A 24 -24.70 48.98 14.78
C ALA A 24 -25.70 47.89 15.24
N GLU A 25 -26.80 47.72 14.50
CA GLU A 25 -27.81 46.70 14.78
C GLU A 25 -27.24 45.27 14.67
N GLN A 26 -26.50 44.97 13.59
CA GLN A 26 -25.83 43.68 13.41
C GLN A 26 -24.86 43.37 14.57
N THR A 27 -24.08 44.38 14.98
CA THR A 27 -23.10 44.28 16.05
C THR A 27 -23.77 44.08 17.41
N GLU A 28 -24.89 44.74 17.66
CA GLU A 28 -25.65 44.61 18.90
C GLU A 28 -26.14 43.17 19.13
N TYR A 29 -26.68 42.51 18.09
CA TYR A 29 -27.14 41.13 18.22
C TYR A 29 -26.02 40.17 18.63
N LEU A 30 -24.85 40.26 17.99
CA LEU A 30 -23.72 39.40 18.33
C LEU A 30 -23.13 39.71 19.70
N ASN A 31 -23.06 40.98 20.10
CA ASN A 31 -22.59 41.37 21.43
C ASN A 31 -23.47 40.84 22.57
N ARG A 32 -24.75 40.59 22.31
CA ARG A 32 -25.68 39.95 23.24
C ARG A 32 -25.54 38.42 23.28
N MET A 33 -24.93 37.81 22.26
CA MET A 33 -24.73 36.36 22.18
C MET A 33 -23.48 35.94 22.98
N ALA A 34 -23.56 34.76 23.59
CA ALA A 34 -22.40 34.04 24.08
C ALA A 34 -21.61 33.49 22.88
N VAL A 35 -20.59 34.23 22.46
CA VAL A 35 -19.68 33.86 21.37
C VAL A 35 -18.46 33.13 21.95
N PRO A 36 -18.10 31.92 21.45
CA PRO A 36 -16.91 31.21 21.88
C PRO A 36 -15.60 31.95 21.57
N GLU A 37 -14.56 31.70 22.38
CA GLU A 37 -13.20 32.20 22.12
C GLU A 37 -12.66 31.70 20.75
N GLY A 38 -11.89 32.53 20.07
CA GLY A 38 -11.30 32.21 18.76
C GLY A 38 -12.24 32.36 17.56
N VAL A 39 -13.39 33.01 17.75
CA VAL A 39 -14.34 33.41 16.70
C VAL A 39 -14.16 34.91 16.41
N ALA A 40 -13.99 35.26 15.13
CA ALA A 40 -13.97 36.66 14.70
C ALA A 40 -15.38 37.20 14.44
N LEU A 41 -15.65 38.39 14.96
CA LEU A 41 -16.86 39.18 14.68
C LEU A 41 -16.68 39.95 13.36
N ASN A 42 -16.47 39.24 12.26
CA ASN A 42 -16.30 39.84 10.94
C ASN A 42 -17.65 40.17 10.27
N GLY A 43 -17.61 41.02 9.25
CA GLY A 43 -18.81 41.44 8.50
C GLY A 43 -19.63 40.25 7.98
N ALA A 44 -18.95 39.19 7.53
CA ALA A 44 -19.62 37.97 7.10
C ALA A 44 -20.44 37.33 8.22
N LEU A 45 -19.89 37.15 9.43
CA LEU A 45 -20.62 36.57 10.56
C LEU A 45 -21.75 37.49 11.03
N LEU A 46 -21.49 38.79 11.14
CA LEU A 46 -22.44 39.82 11.55
C LEU A 46 -23.71 39.77 10.69
N GLU A 47 -23.54 39.88 9.38
CA GLU A 47 -24.67 39.90 8.46
C GLU A 47 -25.29 38.49 8.28
N ASN A 48 -24.51 37.40 8.32
CA ASN A 48 -25.09 36.04 8.32
C ASN A 48 -26.04 35.85 9.53
N VAL A 49 -25.61 36.25 10.73
CA VAL A 49 -26.42 36.12 11.95
C VAL A 49 -27.65 37.02 11.86
N PHE A 50 -27.48 38.26 11.44
CA PHE A 50 -28.60 39.20 11.29
C PHE A 50 -29.66 38.70 10.31
N VAL A 51 -29.26 38.32 9.09
CA VAL A 51 -30.19 37.82 8.06
C VAL A 51 -30.88 36.56 8.56
N LEU A 52 -30.14 35.59 9.09
CA LEU A 52 -30.71 34.34 9.60
C LEU A 52 -31.67 34.57 10.76
N LEU A 53 -31.31 35.41 11.72
CA LEU A 53 -32.14 35.73 12.87
C LEU A 53 -33.47 36.35 12.44
N VAL A 54 -33.42 37.37 11.57
CA VAL A 54 -34.62 38.02 11.03
C VAL A 54 -35.46 37.03 10.23
N CYS A 55 -34.86 36.22 9.37
CA CYS A 55 -35.59 35.24 8.57
C CYS A 55 -36.24 34.16 9.44
N ILE A 56 -35.55 33.63 10.44
CA ILE A 56 -36.08 32.60 11.34
C ILE A 56 -37.25 33.14 12.16
N LEU A 57 -37.12 34.33 12.74
CA LEU A 57 -38.17 34.94 13.56
C LEU A 57 -39.44 35.25 12.75
N ASN A 58 -39.29 35.60 11.47
CA ASN A 58 -40.40 35.85 10.55
C ASN A 58 -40.79 34.62 9.71
N ARG A 59 -40.18 33.45 9.97
CA ARG A 59 -40.41 32.19 9.23
C ARG A 59 -40.23 32.31 7.71
N MET A 60 -39.38 33.23 7.28
CA MET A 60 -39.00 33.40 5.88
C MET A 60 -37.93 32.36 5.49
N PRO A 61 -38.07 31.68 4.35
CA PRO A 61 -37.04 30.77 3.86
C PRO A 61 -35.75 31.53 3.54
N ALA A 62 -34.61 31.03 4.03
CA ALA A 62 -33.31 31.67 3.80
C ALA A 62 -32.26 30.66 3.32
N PHE A 63 -31.49 31.03 2.29
CA PHE A 63 -30.38 30.23 1.78
C PHE A 63 -29.06 30.98 1.86
N LEU A 64 -28.09 30.41 2.57
CA LEU A 64 -26.73 30.94 2.65
C LEU A 64 -25.82 30.16 1.69
N VAL A 65 -25.29 30.86 0.70
CA VAL A 65 -24.40 30.31 -0.32
C VAL A 65 -23.04 30.99 -0.20
N GLY A 66 -21.97 30.21 -0.20
CA GLY A 66 -20.61 30.77 -0.22
C GLY A 66 -19.56 29.71 0.04
N LYS A 67 -18.28 30.01 -0.16
CA LYS A 67 -17.23 28.98 0.02
C LYS A 67 -17.10 28.47 1.47
N PRO A 68 -16.46 27.32 1.70
CA PRO A 68 -16.16 26.84 3.05
C PRO A 68 -15.34 27.86 3.84
N GLY A 69 -15.72 28.13 5.09
CA GLY A 69 -15.03 29.10 5.95
C GLY A 69 -15.71 30.48 6.07
N CYS A 70 -16.75 30.79 5.29
CA CYS A 70 -17.49 32.06 5.38
C CYS A 70 -18.52 32.11 6.54
N SER A 71 -18.23 31.49 7.69
CA SER A 71 -19.05 31.57 8.93
C SER A 71 -20.53 31.15 8.84
N LYS A 72 -20.94 30.39 7.81
CA LYS A 72 -22.35 29.97 7.59
C LYS A 72 -22.90 29.05 8.69
N SER A 73 -22.25 27.90 8.88
CA SER A 73 -22.67 26.91 9.89
C SER A 73 -22.46 27.43 11.31
N LEU A 74 -21.45 28.28 11.52
CA LEU A 74 -21.19 28.94 12.80
C LEU A 74 -22.31 29.91 13.18
N ALA A 75 -22.83 30.70 12.23
CA ALA A 75 -23.95 31.60 12.48
C ALA A 75 -25.20 30.85 12.98
N MET A 76 -25.57 29.73 12.33
CA MET A 76 -26.68 28.89 12.80
C MET A 76 -26.42 28.30 14.19
N GLN A 77 -25.19 27.86 14.48
CA GLN A 77 -24.82 27.36 15.80
C GLN A 77 -24.98 28.42 16.88
N LEU A 78 -24.53 29.66 16.64
CA LEU A 78 -24.67 30.77 17.58
C LEU A 78 -26.14 31.10 17.84
N ILE A 79 -26.96 31.15 16.79
CA ILE A 79 -28.39 31.42 16.92
C ILE A 79 -29.06 30.36 17.80
N PHE A 80 -28.88 29.06 17.51
CA PHE A 80 -29.46 27.99 18.33
C PHE A 80 -28.90 27.95 19.75
N ALA A 81 -27.62 28.29 19.93
CA ALA A 81 -27.00 28.32 21.25
C ALA A 81 -27.52 29.47 22.12
N ASN A 82 -28.00 30.56 21.54
CA ASN A 82 -28.41 31.76 22.29
C ASN A 82 -29.93 31.96 22.37
N LEU A 83 -30.71 31.48 21.40
CA LEU A 83 -32.17 31.61 21.38
C LEU A 83 -32.85 30.36 21.96
N ARG A 84 -32.79 30.23 23.30
CA ARG A 84 -33.40 29.12 24.06
C ARG A 84 -34.74 29.53 24.70
N GLY A 85 -35.35 30.62 24.26
CA GLY A 85 -36.53 31.21 24.89
C GLY A 85 -36.21 31.67 26.31
N ARG A 86 -37.04 31.28 27.30
CA ARG A 86 -36.84 31.67 28.71
C ARG A 86 -35.53 31.21 29.32
N ASP A 87 -34.93 30.16 28.77
CA ASP A 87 -33.65 29.59 29.21
C ASP A 87 -32.43 30.24 28.52
N SER A 88 -32.63 31.31 27.75
CA SER A 88 -31.53 32.09 27.16
C SER A 88 -30.76 32.83 28.24
N ASP A 89 -29.48 33.11 28.01
CA ASP A 89 -28.64 33.80 29.00
C ASP A 89 -28.90 35.32 29.01
N ASP A 90 -29.12 35.92 27.83
CA ASP A 90 -29.38 37.36 27.64
C ASP A 90 -30.84 37.76 27.90
N ALA A 91 -31.05 38.98 28.41
CA ALA A 91 -32.37 39.47 28.79
C ALA A 91 -33.29 39.75 27.58
N HIS A 92 -32.74 40.19 26.45
CA HIS A 92 -33.50 40.41 25.23
C HIS A 92 -33.88 39.07 24.59
N PHE A 93 -32.95 38.12 24.48
CA PHE A 93 -33.25 36.78 23.91
C PHE A 93 -34.25 35.97 24.74
N LYS A 94 -34.38 36.23 26.05
CA LYS A 94 -35.47 35.67 26.88
C LYS A 94 -36.88 36.08 26.43
N THR A 95 -37.00 37.21 25.73
CA THR A 95 -38.28 37.70 25.19
C THR A 95 -38.63 37.07 23.83
N LEU A 96 -37.66 36.45 23.17
CA LEU A 96 -37.84 35.80 21.87
C LEU A 96 -38.28 34.33 22.02
N PRO A 97 -38.88 33.73 20.97
CA PRO A 97 -39.26 32.32 20.99
C PRO A 97 -38.08 31.37 21.14
N GLN A 98 -38.32 30.21 21.73
CA GLN A 98 -37.36 29.11 21.72
C GLN A 98 -37.26 28.52 20.31
N LEU A 99 -36.04 28.22 19.86
CA LEU A 99 -35.82 27.52 18.59
C LEU A 99 -35.66 26.02 18.81
N ILE A 100 -36.36 25.22 17.99
CA ILE A 100 -36.24 23.76 17.95
C ILE A 100 -35.62 23.36 16.63
N GLU A 101 -34.36 22.93 16.67
CA GLU A 101 -33.59 22.57 15.47
C GLU A 101 -33.97 21.18 14.93
N PHE A 102 -34.24 21.12 13.64
CA PHE A 102 -34.25 19.91 12.83
C PHE A 102 -33.23 20.09 11.73
N ARG A 103 -32.20 19.22 11.66
CA ARG A 103 -31.19 19.32 10.59
C ARG A 103 -31.22 18.07 9.70
N TYR A 104 -31.23 18.29 8.39
CA TYR A 104 -31.09 17.28 7.34
C TYR A 104 -29.84 17.59 6.53
N GLN A 105 -28.92 16.63 6.44
CA GLN A 105 -27.68 16.78 5.68
C GLN A 105 -27.91 16.24 4.28
N CYS A 106 -27.81 17.10 3.27
CA CYS A 106 -27.96 16.73 1.88
C CYS A 106 -26.69 16.05 1.35
N SER A 107 -26.88 15.15 0.40
CA SER A 107 -25.84 14.35 -0.27
C SER A 107 -26.29 14.03 -1.70
N GLU A 108 -25.39 13.48 -2.51
CA GLU A 108 -25.69 13.05 -3.89
C GLU A 108 -26.74 11.92 -3.94
N ASP A 109 -26.89 11.16 -2.86
CA ASP A 109 -27.90 10.10 -2.71
C ASP A 109 -29.18 10.56 -2.00
N SER A 110 -29.31 11.85 -1.69
CA SER A 110 -30.52 12.38 -1.05
C SER A 110 -31.77 12.13 -1.89
N THR A 111 -32.86 11.71 -1.23
CA THR A 111 -34.12 11.39 -1.88
C THR A 111 -35.24 12.35 -1.49
N SER A 112 -36.22 12.52 -2.38
CA SER A 112 -37.44 13.30 -2.10
C SER A 112 -38.20 12.78 -0.87
N GLU A 113 -38.22 11.47 -0.66
CA GLU A 113 -38.88 10.83 0.49
C GLU A 113 -38.18 11.16 1.81
N GLY A 114 -36.84 11.14 1.83
CA GLY A 114 -36.04 11.54 2.99
C GLY A 114 -36.36 12.97 3.44
N ILE A 115 -36.38 13.91 2.48
CA ILE A 115 -36.75 15.31 2.74
C ILE A 115 -38.19 15.41 3.28
N ARG A 116 -39.18 14.80 2.63
CA ARG A 116 -40.58 14.84 3.08
C ARG A 116 -40.75 14.33 4.52
N LYS A 117 -40.12 13.20 4.87
CA LYS A 117 -40.16 12.64 6.22
C LYS A 117 -39.66 13.61 7.28
N VAL A 118 -38.62 14.40 6.98
CA VAL A 118 -38.11 15.40 7.93
C VAL A 118 -39.07 16.59 8.05
N PHE A 119 -39.60 17.09 6.95
CA PHE A 119 -40.61 18.15 6.95
C PHE A 119 -41.86 17.76 7.75
N GLU A 120 -42.32 16.51 7.64
CA GLU A 120 -43.45 16.02 8.44
C GLU A 120 -43.16 16.04 9.94
N ARG A 121 -41.95 15.62 10.37
CA ARG A 121 -41.54 15.69 11.79
C ARG A 121 -41.48 17.13 12.29
N VAL A 122 -40.98 18.05 11.47
CA VAL A 122 -40.93 19.49 11.77
C VAL A 122 -42.34 20.04 11.96
N LYS A 123 -43.25 19.78 11.00
CA LYS A 123 -44.67 20.17 11.07
C LYS A 123 -45.35 19.64 12.34
N GLN A 124 -45.16 18.36 12.65
CA GLN A 124 -45.73 17.75 13.85
C GLN A 124 -45.19 18.38 15.14
N THR A 125 -43.91 18.76 15.17
CA THR A 125 -43.30 19.36 16.36
C THR A 125 -43.70 20.81 16.54
N ALA A 126 -43.80 21.57 15.45
CA ALA A 126 -44.35 22.92 15.45
C ALA A 126 -45.79 22.95 16.00
N ALA A 127 -46.65 22.03 15.54
CA ALA A 127 -48.02 21.91 16.03
C ALA A 127 -48.11 21.57 17.53
N LYS A 128 -47.13 20.83 18.06
CA LYS A 128 -47.06 20.48 19.50
C LYS A 128 -46.50 21.59 20.39
N ASN A 129 -45.74 22.53 19.83
CA ASN A 129 -45.03 23.56 20.57
C ASN A 129 -45.30 24.95 19.97
N PRO A 130 -46.49 25.55 20.18
CA PRO A 130 -46.88 26.81 19.53
C PRO A 130 -46.05 28.02 20.01
N ASP A 131 -45.46 27.95 21.20
CA ASP A 131 -44.61 29.01 21.77
C ASP A 131 -43.14 28.93 21.28
N ALA A 132 -42.81 27.94 20.44
CA ALA A 132 -41.48 27.72 19.89
C ALA A 132 -41.51 27.73 18.37
N ILE A 133 -40.38 28.05 17.75
CA ILE A 133 -40.21 27.99 16.29
C ILE A 133 -39.43 26.72 15.97
N ALA A 134 -40.07 25.79 15.26
CA ALA A 134 -39.36 24.67 14.66
C ALA A 134 -38.58 25.18 13.43
N VAL A 135 -37.28 24.91 13.38
CA VAL A 135 -36.40 25.37 12.30
C VAL A 135 -35.83 24.16 11.58
N LEU A 136 -36.09 24.03 10.29
CA LEU A 136 -35.49 23.03 9.43
C LEU A 136 -34.24 23.59 8.76
N LEU A 137 -33.09 23.01 9.09
CA LEU A 137 -31.79 23.32 8.50
C LEU A 137 -31.40 22.24 7.47
N LEU A 138 -31.36 22.61 6.19
CA LEU A 138 -30.86 21.80 5.07
C LEU A 138 -29.37 22.11 4.87
N ASP A 139 -28.51 21.26 5.40
CA ASP A 139 -27.06 21.43 5.30
C ASP A 139 -26.51 20.82 4.01
N GLU A 140 -25.49 21.43 3.41
CA GLU A 140 -24.92 21.05 2.11
C GLU A 140 -25.98 20.88 0.98
N ILE A 141 -27.00 21.74 0.95
CA ILE A 141 -28.13 21.62 0.01
C ILE A 141 -27.68 21.58 -1.47
N GLY A 142 -26.54 22.19 -1.81
CA GLY A 142 -25.98 22.13 -3.16
C GLY A 142 -25.62 20.71 -3.64
N LEU A 143 -25.27 19.77 -2.75
CA LEU A 143 -24.99 18.38 -3.12
C LEU A 143 -26.26 17.64 -3.58
N ALA A 144 -27.42 18.03 -3.04
CA ALA A 144 -28.70 17.47 -3.44
C ALA A 144 -29.17 17.99 -4.81
N GLU A 145 -28.58 19.07 -5.34
CA GLU A 145 -28.89 19.60 -6.68
C GLU A 145 -28.36 18.67 -7.79
N VAL A 146 -27.17 18.09 -7.58
CA VAL A 146 -26.52 17.15 -8.52
C VAL A 146 -27.00 15.70 -8.34
N SER A 147 -27.90 15.45 -7.38
CA SER A 147 -28.42 14.11 -7.11
C SER A 147 -29.27 13.57 -8.28
N ARG A 148 -29.02 12.31 -8.64
CA ARG A 148 -29.83 11.54 -9.60
C ARG A 148 -31.32 11.45 -9.24
N HIS A 149 -31.65 11.60 -7.95
CA HIS A 149 -33.02 11.49 -7.44
C HIS A 149 -33.81 12.81 -7.51
N ASN A 150 -33.16 13.91 -7.91
CA ASN A 150 -33.73 15.27 -7.94
C ASN A 150 -34.57 15.60 -6.68
N PRO A 151 -33.99 15.46 -5.48
CA PRO A 151 -34.71 15.55 -4.21
C PRO A 151 -35.25 16.96 -3.95
N LEU A 152 -34.62 18.01 -4.50
CA LEU A 152 -35.00 19.39 -4.22
C LEU A 152 -36.29 19.83 -4.94
N LYS A 153 -36.81 19.02 -5.88
CA LYS A 153 -38.09 19.29 -6.55
C LYS A 153 -39.25 19.44 -5.56
N VAL A 154 -39.22 18.72 -4.43
CA VAL A 154 -40.30 18.79 -3.42
C VAL A 154 -40.26 20.06 -2.58
N LEU A 155 -39.13 20.81 -2.57
CA LEU A 155 -39.02 22.04 -1.78
C LEU A 155 -40.02 23.10 -2.23
N HIS A 156 -40.37 23.14 -3.51
CA HIS A 156 -41.38 24.06 -4.04
C HIS A 156 -42.73 23.93 -3.34
N GLU A 157 -43.19 22.68 -3.15
CA GLU A 157 -44.44 22.35 -2.47
C GLU A 157 -44.35 22.56 -0.95
N LEU A 158 -43.16 22.38 -0.37
CA LEU A 158 -42.98 22.36 1.09
C LEU A 158 -42.64 23.72 1.70
N ILE A 159 -42.21 24.67 0.89
CA ILE A 159 -41.81 26.03 1.30
C ILE A 159 -42.89 27.07 0.91
N GLU A 160 -43.78 26.76 -0.02
CA GLU A 160 -44.92 27.64 -0.31
C GLU A 160 -46.08 27.39 0.68
N PRO A 161 -46.77 28.44 1.13
CA PRO A 161 -48.04 28.30 1.82
C PRO A 161 -49.11 27.70 0.89
N ASP A 162 -50.02 26.86 1.43
CA ASP A 162 -51.06 26.19 0.66
C ASP A 162 -52.08 27.20 0.08
N SER A 163 -51.92 27.53 -1.21
CA SER A 163 -52.79 28.48 -1.96
C SER A 163 -54.27 28.07 -2.02
N ARG A 164 -54.60 26.80 -1.76
CA ARG A 164 -56.00 26.32 -1.63
C ARG A 164 -56.63 26.67 -0.29
N ALA A 165 -55.87 26.56 0.79
CA ALA A 165 -56.32 26.98 2.12
C ALA A 165 -56.50 28.52 2.20
N GLU A 166 -55.74 29.24 1.37
CA GLU A 166 -55.83 30.69 1.18
C GLU A 166 -57.20 31.10 0.63
N PHE A 167 -57.65 30.45 -0.46
CA PHE A 167 -58.96 30.70 -1.07
C PHE A 167 -60.12 30.33 -0.13
N ASP A 168 -60.01 29.20 0.56
CA ASP A 168 -61.04 28.71 1.49
C ASP A 168 -61.14 29.55 2.79
N ALA A 169 -60.02 30.15 3.25
CA ALA A 169 -60.00 31.00 4.44
C ALA A 169 -60.52 32.43 4.16
N LEU A 170 -60.26 32.96 2.96
CA LEU A 170 -60.80 34.22 2.46
C LEU A 170 -62.33 34.16 2.31
N ASP A 171 -62.88 33.05 1.79
CA ASP A 171 -64.33 32.82 1.71
C ASP A 171 -64.99 32.65 3.10
N ALA A 172 -64.21 32.25 4.12
CA ALA A 172 -64.68 32.04 5.48
C ALA A 172 -64.52 33.26 6.43
N GLY A 173 -64.04 34.40 5.93
CA GLY A 173 -63.93 35.66 6.70
C GLY A 173 -63.01 35.60 7.92
N ARG A 174 -62.01 34.71 7.93
CA ARG A 174 -60.99 34.64 8.99
C ARG A 174 -59.83 35.58 8.67
N ASP A 175 -59.20 36.11 9.71
CA ASP A 175 -58.02 36.98 9.56
C ASP A 175 -56.93 36.29 8.74
N ALA A 176 -56.44 37.02 7.74
CA ALA A 176 -55.32 36.67 6.86
C ALA A 176 -53.96 36.63 7.60
N SER A 177 -53.92 36.29 8.88
CA SER A 177 -52.70 36.15 9.68
C SER A 177 -52.35 34.69 9.98
N ALA A 178 -53.15 33.75 9.49
CA ALA A 178 -52.86 32.30 9.50
C ALA A 178 -51.92 31.88 8.35
N HIS A 179 -51.19 32.82 7.75
CA HIS A 179 -50.48 32.68 6.48
C HIS A 179 -48.97 32.36 6.58
N ASP A 180 -48.46 32.10 7.77
CA ASP A 180 -47.06 31.72 7.94
C ASP A 180 -46.91 30.20 7.93
N LEU A 181 -45.83 29.70 7.30
CA LEU A 181 -45.38 28.33 7.54
C LEU A 181 -45.27 28.11 9.06
N PRO A 182 -45.72 26.97 9.63
CA PRO A 182 -45.60 26.73 11.06
C PRO A 182 -44.14 26.53 11.53
N TYR A 183 -43.18 26.60 10.61
CA TYR A 183 -41.76 26.38 10.82
C TYR A 183 -40.93 27.32 9.94
N ALA A 184 -39.67 27.56 10.33
CA ALA A 184 -38.70 28.27 9.50
C ALA A 184 -37.84 27.26 8.71
N VAL A 185 -37.39 27.65 7.51
CA VAL A 185 -36.51 26.83 6.66
C VAL A 185 -35.23 27.60 6.35
N VAL A 186 -34.09 26.98 6.64
CA VAL A 186 -32.76 27.52 6.33
C VAL A 186 -31.99 26.49 5.51
N GLY A 187 -31.35 26.89 4.42
CA GLY A 187 -30.43 26.04 3.67
C GLY A 187 -29.02 26.63 3.67
N ILE A 188 -28.01 25.79 3.82
CA ILE A 188 -26.60 26.17 3.73
C ILE A 188 -25.98 25.40 2.57
N SER A 189 -25.29 26.10 1.68
CA SER A 189 -24.61 25.50 0.53
C SER A 189 -23.22 26.09 0.33
N ASN A 190 -22.30 25.25 -0.14
CA ASN A 190 -21.02 25.71 -0.69
C ASN A 190 -21.11 26.09 -2.17
N TRP A 191 -22.17 25.66 -2.86
CA TRP A 191 -22.40 25.86 -4.29
C TRP A 191 -23.66 26.68 -4.55
N ALA A 192 -23.67 27.44 -5.66
CA ALA A 192 -24.87 28.13 -6.09
C ALA A 192 -26.00 27.14 -6.38
N LEU A 193 -27.22 27.53 -6.04
CA LEU A 193 -28.43 26.78 -6.34
C LEU A 193 -29.06 27.33 -7.63
N ASP A 194 -29.90 26.53 -8.27
CA ASP A 194 -30.69 26.96 -9.42
C ASP A 194 -31.63 28.15 -9.07
N ALA A 195 -31.72 29.10 -10.00
CA ALA A 195 -32.55 30.29 -9.91
C ALA A 195 -34.03 30.00 -9.57
N ALA A 196 -34.59 28.89 -10.07
CA ALA A 196 -35.98 28.54 -9.79
C ALA A 196 -36.24 28.26 -8.29
N LYS A 197 -35.21 27.83 -7.55
CA LYS A 197 -35.26 27.55 -6.11
C LYS A 197 -34.89 28.78 -5.28
N MET A 198 -33.98 29.62 -5.80
CA MET A 198 -33.54 30.87 -5.16
C MET A 198 -34.63 31.94 -5.13
N ASN A 199 -35.51 32.02 -6.12
CA ASN A 199 -36.56 33.05 -6.19
C ASN A 199 -37.61 32.98 -5.06
N ARG A 200 -37.62 31.90 -4.26
CA ARG A 200 -38.60 31.65 -3.19
C ARG A 200 -38.03 31.82 -1.78
N ALA A 201 -36.77 32.27 -1.68
CA ALA A 201 -36.06 32.43 -0.43
C ALA A 201 -35.19 33.69 -0.46
N ILE A 202 -34.86 34.22 0.71
CA ILE A 202 -33.81 35.22 0.85
C ILE A 202 -32.47 34.51 0.65
N VAL A 203 -31.74 34.87 -0.41
CA VAL A 203 -30.44 34.27 -0.71
C VAL A 203 -29.33 35.22 -0.34
N LEU A 204 -28.48 34.81 0.61
CA LEU A 204 -27.27 35.52 0.99
C LEU A 204 -26.07 34.82 0.32
N SER A 205 -25.50 35.45 -0.69
CA SER A 205 -24.30 34.95 -1.39
C SER A 205 -23.05 35.62 -0.86
N ARG A 206 -22.02 34.84 -0.52
CA ARG A 206 -20.74 35.32 -0.01
C ARG A 206 -19.61 35.08 -1.00
N PRO A 207 -18.93 36.14 -1.47
CA PRO A 207 -17.68 35.99 -2.19
C PRO A 207 -16.58 35.49 -1.24
N GLU A 208 -15.45 35.12 -1.82
CA GLU A 208 -14.26 34.85 -1.02
C GLU A 208 -13.76 36.11 -0.31
N PRO A 209 -13.22 36.00 0.91
CA PRO A 209 -12.66 37.14 1.62
C PRO A 209 -11.42 37.65 0.87
N ASP A 210 -11.32 38.97 0.77
CA ASP A 210 -10.14 39.65 0.26
C ASP A 210 -9.04 39.77 1.33
N VAL A 211 -7.93 40.43 1.00
CA VAL A 211 -6.84 40.62 1.97
C VAL A 211 -7.32 41.41 3.19
N ALA A 212 -8.09 42.50 3.01
CA ALA A 212 -8.54 43.35 4.10
C ALA A 212 -9.51 42.61 5.04
N ASP A 213 -10.41 41.80 4.49
CA ASP A 213 -11.30 40.92 5.25
C ASP A 213 -10.51 39.94 6.12
N LEU A 214 -9.44 39.36 5.58
CA LEU A 214 -8.58 38.42 6.30
C LEU A 214 -7.76 39.10 7.38
N GLU A 215 -7.22 40.30 7.12
CA GLU A 215 -6.51 41.12 8.11
C GLU A 215 -7.42 41.43 9.30
N PHE A 216 -8.63 41.94 9.02
CA PHE A 216 -9.63 42.23 10.05
C PHE A 216 -10.00 40.96 10.83
N THR A 217 -10.28 39.87 10.12
CA THR A 217 -10.63 38.58 10.74
C THR A 217 -9.50 38.06 11.63
N ALA A 218 -8.25 38.18 11.20
CA ALA A 218 -7.11 37.70 11.97
C ALA A 218 -6.93 38.49 13.27
N ILE A 219 -7.08 39.82 13.20
CA ILE A 219 -7.04 40.72 14.35
C ILE A 219 -8.16 40.37 15.34
N GLU A 220 -9.40 40.22 14.87
CA GLU A 220 -10.54 39.91 15.75
C GLU A 220 -10.42 38.52 16.40
N ILE A 221 -9.90 37.51 15.69
CA ILE A 221 -9.60 36.19 16.30
C ILE A 221 -8.64 36.36 17.49
N VAL A 222 -7.56 37.14 17.34
CA VAL A 222 -6.59 37.32 18.43
C VAL A 222 -7.18 38.12 19.59
N LYS A 223 -7.95 39.18 19.32
CA LYS A 223 -8.65 39.97 20.35
C LYS A 223 -9.65 39.12 21.15
N SER A 224 -10.31 38.16 20.51
CA SER A 224 -11.29 37.28 21.17
C SER A 224 -10.70 36.45 22.33
N PHE A 225 -9.37 36.28 22.37
CA PHE A 225 -8.67 35.65 23.51
C PHE A 225 -8.39 36.63 24.68
N GLY A 226 -9.00 37.83 24.67
CA GLY A 226 -8.82 38.85 25.71
C GLY A 226 -7.46 39.56 25.67
N ARG A 227 -6.85 39.67 24.49
CA ARG A 227 -5.46 40.14 24.32
C ARG A 227 -5.37 41.50 23.66
N ASN A 228 -4.49 42.35 24.21
CA ASN A 228 -4.07 43.57 23.54
C ASN A 228 -3.05 43.23 22.45
N ILE A 229 -3.32 43.66 21.23
CA ILE A 229 -2.45 43.42 20.07
C ILE A 229 -1.39 44.51 20.02
N SER A 230 -0.12 44.12 20.01
CA SER A 230 0.98 45.06 19.75
C SER A 230 1.08 45.39 18.26
N LEU A 231 1.63 46.57 17.93
CA LEU A 231 1.89 46.97 16.54
C LEU A 231 2.70 45.93 15.74
N MET A 232 3.59 45.19 16.40
CA MET A 232 4.37 44.12 15.76
C MET A 232 3.54 42.86 15.48
N GLN A 233 2.62 42.50 16.37
CA GLN A 233 1.68 41.40 16.12
C GLN A 233 0.71 41.76 15.01
N GLU A 234 0.17 42.97 15.00
CA GLU A 234 -0.70 43.46 13.94
C GLU A 234 -0.02 43.40 12.56
N ARG A 235 1.22 43.92 12.46
CA ARG A 235 2.02 43.80 11.23
C ARG A 235 2.21 42.35 10.77
N ARG A 236 2.43 41.43 11.70
CA ARG A 236 2.56 40.00 11.39
C ARG A 236 1.24 39.39 10.92
N LEU A 237 0.12 39.70 11.57
CA LEU A 237 -1.21 39.25 11.15
C LEU A 237 -1.52 39.74 9.73
N ASN A 238 -1.16 40.99 9.41
CA ASN A 238 -1.37 41.56 8.10
C ASN A 238 -0.49 40.88 7.04
N ALA A 239 0.80 40.71 7.34
CA ALA A 239 1.71 39.99 6.45
C ALA A 239 1.28 38.53 6.20
N MET A 240 0.76 37.83 7.20
CA MET A 240 0.22 36.48 7.04
C MET A 240 -1.02 36.45 6.14
N SER A 241 -1.90 37.45 6.27
CA SER A 241 -3.11 37.56 5.44
C SER A 241 -2.74 37.77 3.97
N ALA A 242 -1.81 38.69 3.71
CA ALA A 242 -1.27 38.91 2.36
C ALA A 242 -0.54 37.68 1.81
N ALA A 243 0.30 37.03 2.62
CA ALA A 243 1.01 35.81 2.22
C ALA A 243 0.05 34.67 1.87
N TYR A 244 -1.03 34.51 2.64
CA TYR A 244 -2.05 33.49 2.37
C TYR A 244 -2.78 33.72 1.04
N VAL A 245 -3.15 34.97 0.71
CA VAL A 245 -3.81 35.27 -0.57
C VAL A 245 -2.88 34.94 -1.74
N THR A 246 -1.62 35.35 -1.69
CA THR A 246 -0.62 34.99 -2.71
C THR A 246 -0.41 33.48 -2.79
N TYR A 247 -0.31 32.79 -1.66
CA TYR A 247 -0.16 31.33 -1.61
C TYR A 247 -1.36 30.60 -2.21
N ARG A 248 -2.58 31.08 -1.96
CA ARG A 248 -3.82 30.53 -2.52
C ARG A 248 -3.87 30.70 -4.03
N GLU A 249 -3.49 31.85 -4.55
CA GLU A 249 -3.41 32.10 -6.00
C GLU A 249 -2.42 31.13 -6.67
N GLN A 250 -1.25 30.91 -6.04
CA GLN A 250 -0.24 29.96 -6.54
C GLN A 250 -0.71 28.50 -6.52
N GLN A 251 -1.57 28.10 -5.56
CA GLN A 251 -2.18 26.76 -5.54
C GLN A 251 -3.23 26.58 -6.65
N MET A 252 -3.95 27.63 -7.05
CA MET A 252 -5.02 27.54 -8.05
C MET A 252 -4.51 27.57 -9.49
N ASP A 253 -3.37 28.23 -9.74
CA ASP A 253 -2.70 28.27 -11.04
C ASP A 253 -1.19 27.97 -10.90
N PRO A 254 -0.82 26.69 -10.75
CA PRO A 254 0.59 26.29 -10.61
C PRO A 254 1.42 26.61 -11.86
N ALA A 255 0.79 26.60 -13.05
CA ALA A 255 1.46 26.79 -14.33
C ALA A 255 1.87 28.25 -14.60
N GLY A 256 1.19 29.21 -13.98
CA GLY A 256 1.53 30.64 -14.04
C GLY A 256 2.53 31.12 -12.98
N ALA A 257 2.85 30.29 -11.98
CA ALA A 257 3.72 30.67 -10.87
C ALA A 257 5.21 30.52 -11.22
N SER A 258 6.04 31.49 -10.83
CA SER A 258 7.50 31.40 -10.98
C SER A 258 8.13 30.32 -10.09
N ASP A 259 7.45 29.96 -8.99
CA ASP A 259 7.80 28.90 -8.03
C ASP A 259 6.50 28.16 -7.63
N PRO A 260 6.11 27.05 -8.30
CA PRO A 260 4.87 26.33 -8.00
C PRO A 260 4.86 25.66 -6.62
N VAL A 261 3.67 25.54 -6.02
CA VAL A 261 3.46 24.88 -4.71
C VAL A 261 3.54 23.37 -4.89
N GLY A 262 4.52 22.71 -4.25
CA GLY A 262 4.58 21.24 -4.20
C GLY A 262 5.49 20.54 -5.21
N ALA A 263 6.44 21.25 -5.84
CA ALA A 263 7.32 20.72 -6.90
C ALA A 263 7.99 19.38 -6.54
N SER A 264 7.40 18.27 -6.99
CA SER A 264 8.03 16.94 -6.98
C SER A 264 7.39 15.95 -7.97
N THR A 265 6.07 15.97 -8.20
CA THR A 265 5.40 15.12 -9.21
C THR A 265 4.13 15.76 -9.81
N ARG A 266 3.76 15.39 -11.05
CA ARG A 266 2.55 15.88 -11.74
C ARG A 266 1.25 15.60 -10.96
N GLU A 267 1.19 14.49 -10.23
CA GLU A 267 -0.01 14.10 -9.47
C GLU A 267 -0.21 14.97 -8.22
N LEU A 268 0.88 15.39 -7.58
CA LEU A 268 0.83 16.33 -6.47
C LEU A 268 0.45 17.74 -6.95
N ASP A 269 0.84 18.13 -8.16
CA ASP A 269 0.44 19.40 -8.76
C ASP A 269 -1.08 19.47 -9.00
N GLU A 270 -1.71 18.34 -9.40
CA GLU A 270 -3.16 18.23 -9.53
C GLU A 270 -3.87 18.22 -8.17
N ALA A 271 -3.30 17.53 -7.18
CA ALA A 271 -3.83 17.47 -5.81
C ALA A 271 -3.64 18.77 -5.00
N ALA A 272 -2.70 19.63 -5.39
CA ALA A 272 -2.42 20.91 -4.74
C ALA A 272 -3.57 21.93 -4.90
N ALA A 273 -4.41 21.76 -5.93
CA ALA A 273 -5.54 22.65 -6.18
C ALA A 273 -6.58 22.58 -5.05
N ASN A 274 -6.65 23.63 -4.21
CA ASN A 274 -7.50 23.73 -3.03
C ASN A 274 -7.11 22.82 -1.83
N PHE A 275 -5.84 22.43 -1.73
CA PHE A 275 -5.34 21.59 -0.63
C PHE A 275 -5.31 22.34 0.72
N HIS A 276 -4.87 23.60 0.74
CA HIS A 276 -4.95 24.47 1.93
C HIS A 276 -5.99 25.58 1.77
N GLY A 277 -6.92 25.65 2.71
CA GLY A 277 -8.05 26.58 2.69
C GLY A 277 -8.08 27.53 3.88
N LEU A 278 -9.19 28.27 4.01
CA LEU A 278 -9.36 29.30 5.04
C LEU A 278 -9.24 28.74 6.47
N ARG A 279 -9.57 27.46 6.66
CA ARG A 279 -9.47 26.81 7.97
C ARG A 279 -8.01 26.59 8.40
N ASP A 280 -7.11 26.34 7.45
CA ASP A 280 -5.68 26.26 7.75
C ASP A 280 -5.17 27.64 8.21
N PHE A 281 -5.55 28.69 7.47
CA PHE A 281 -5.23 30.08 7.83
C PHE A 281 -5.78 30.47 9.21
N TYR A 282 -7.07 30.22 9.50
CA TYR A 282 -7.65 30.55 10.79
C TYR A 282 -7.01 29.78 11.95
N ASN A 283 -6.58 28.53 11.73
CA ASN A 283 -5.88 27.78 12.76
C ASN A 283 -4.43 28.25 12.96
N LEU A 284 -3.75 28.72 11.91
CA LEU A 284 -2.48 29.43 12.03
C LEU A 284 -2.64 30.66 12.95
N VAL A 285 -3.63 31.52 12.66
CA VAL A 285 -3.92 32.72 13.47
C VAL A 285 -4.26 32.35 14.91
N ARG A 286 -5.10 31.32 15.13
CA ARG A 286 -5.46 30.84 16.48
C ARG A 286 -4.24 30.33 17.25
N SER A 287 -3.32 29.63 16.60
CA SER A 287 -2.12 29.07 17.25
C SER A 287 -1.23 30.19 17.78
N ILE A 288 -0.99 31.23 16.96
CA ILE A 288 -0.25 32.43 17.35
C ILE A 288 -1.00 33.21 18.43
N GLY A 289 -2.31 33.38 18.23
CA GLY A 289 -3.21 34.09 19.13
C GLY A 289 -3.32 33.47 20.52
N ARG A 290 -3.09 32.16 20.69
CA ARG A 290 -3.12 31.43 21.98
C ARG A 290 -1.79 31.45 22.72
N ASN A 291 -0.65 31.40 22.04
CA ASN A 291 0.65 31.33 22.72
C ASN A 291 1.21 32.71 23.11
N ASN A 292 0.59 33.81 22.64
CA ASN A 292 1.06 35.20 22.80
C ASN A 292 2.50 35.37 22.31
N SER A 293 2.89 34.45 21.42
CA SER A 293 4.27 34.20 21.10
C SER A 293 4.69 35.18 20.03
N THR A 294 5.59 36.09 20.40
CA THR A 294 6.25 36.97 19.44
C THR A 294 7.58 36.40 18.97
N ASP A 295 7.97 35.22 19.43
CA ASP A 295 9.16 34.50 18.96
C ASP A 295 8.93 33.95 17.56
N ASP A 296 10.01 33.87 16.80
CA ASP A 296 9.94 33.37 15.43
C ASP A 296 9.88 31.83 15.39
N ALA A 297 10.31 31.13 16.43
CA ALA A 297 10.26 29.67 16.50
C ALA A 297 8.81 29.15 16.56
N SER A 298 7.99 29.70 17.45
CA SER A 298 6.57 29.36 17.53
C SER A 298 5.80 29.73 16.25
N LEU A 299 6.22 30.78 15.54
CA LEU A 299 5.64 31.14 14.24
C LEU A 299 5.93 30.08 13.18
N VAL A 300 7.19 29.65 13.07
CA VAL A 300 7.62 28.64 12.11
C VAL A 300 6.96 27.29 12.42
N GLU A 301 6.84 26.92 13.69
CA GLU A 301 6.09 25.73 14.11
C GLU A 301 4.60 25.85 13.73
N ALA A 302 3.96 26.99 14.00
CA ALA A 302 2.55 27.20 13.65
C ALA A 302 2.30 27.16 12.13
N VAL A 303 3.25 27.66 11.32
CA VAL A 303 3.24 27.52 9.85
C VAL A 303 3.38 26.05 9.46
N GLY A 304 4.36 25.33 10.02
CA GLY A 304 4.57 23.89 9.77
C GLY A 304 3.35 23.04 10.11
N ARG A 305 2.68 23.34 11.22
CA ARG A 305 1.46 22.63 11.63
C ARG A 305 0.30 22.86 10.65
N ASN A 306 0.10 24.08 10.17
CA ASN A 306 -1.11 24.42 9.40
C ASN A 306 -0.94 24.37 7.88
N PHE A 307 0.28 24.55 7.37
CA PHE A 307 0.61 24.52 5.95
C PHE A 307 1.53 23.34 5.59
N GLY A 308 1.51 22.27 6.40
CA GLY A 308 2.15 20.99 6.10
C GLY A 308 1.29 20.08 5.20
N GLY A 309 1.81 18.89 4.90
CA GLY A 309 1.10 17.85 4.14
C GLY A 309 1.50 17.72 2.67
N LEU A 310 2.04 18.78 2.06
CA LEU A 310 2.65 18.73 0.73
C LEU A 310 4.16 18.98 0.80
N PRO A 311 4.95 18.46 -0.14
CA PRO A 311 6.38 18.74 -0.20
C PRO A 311 6.67 20.24 -0.25
N ALA A 312 7.51 20.72 0.67
CA ALA A 312 7.96 22.11 0.78
C ALA A 312 6.87 23.21 0.98
N SER A 313 5.58 22.86 1.15
CA SER A 313 4.50 23.85 1.25
C SER A 313 4.67 24.82 2.43
N ALA A 314 5.05 24.30 3.61
CA ALA A 314 5.29 25.14 4.79
C ALA A 314 6.50 26.08 4.59
N ALA A 315 7.56 25.58 3.94
CA ALA A 315 8.74 26.39 3.63
C ALA A 315 8.42 27.50 2.63
N GLN A 316 7.60 27.22 1.61
CA GLN A 316 7.15 28.22 0.65
C GLN A 316 6.27 29.28 1.30
N PHE A 317 5.32 28.89 2.15
CA PHE A 317 4.51 29.84 2.91
C PHE A 317 5.40 30.74 3.79
N GLN A 318 6.42 30.15 4.45
CA GLN A 318 7.40 30.91 5.24
C GLN A 318 8.17 31.93 4.38
N VAL A 319 8.59 31.57 3.16
CA VAL A 319 9.25 32.48 2.22
C VAL A 319 8.32 33.64 1.83
N LEU A 320 7.04 33.37 1.55
CA LEU A 320 6.06 34.41 1.24
C LEU A 320 5.85 35.35 2.44
N LEU A 321 5.75 34.79 3.64
CA LEU A 321 5.61 35.57 4.86
C LEU A 321 6.83 36.47 5.11
N ASP A 322 8.04 35.95 4.95
CA ASP A 322 9.28 36.72 5.13
C ASP A 322 9.39 37.87 4.11
N LYS A 323 8.95 37.64 2.85
CA LYS A 323 8.83 38.68 1.81
C LYS A 323 7.88 39.79 2.23
N GLN A 324 6.68 39.44 2.72
CA GLN A 324 5.68 40.44 3.17
C GLN A 324 6.17 41.22 4.39
N MET A 325 6.89 40.56 5.30
CA MET A 325 7.50 41.19 6.48
C MET A 325 8.74 42.03 6.17
N ARG A 326 9.22 42.05 4.92
CA ARG A 326 10.44 42.74 4.47
C ARG A 326 11.68 42.35 5.30
N LEU A 327 11.76 41.09 5.72
CA LEU A 327 12.92 40.58 6.43
C LEU A 327 14.11 40.47 5.46
N ARG A 328 15.34 40.72 5.95
CA ARG A 328 16.60 40.48 5.22
C ARG A 328 16.70 38.99 4.83
N PRO A 329 17.56 38.59 3.84
CA PRO A 329 17.53 37.24 3.26
C PRO A 329 17.43 36.18 4.35
N PRO A 330 16.58 35.15 4.14
CA PRO A 330 16.06 34.31 5.20
C PRO A 330 17.24 33.77 6.01
N THR A 331 17.34 34.22 7.27
CA THR A 331 18.06 33.40 8.24
C THR A 331 17.34 32.08 8.24
N THR A 332 18.07 30.99 7.99
CA THR A 332 17.57 29.62 7.81
C THR A 332 16.80 29.15 9.04
N ARG A 333 15.56 29.61 9.19
CA ARG A 333 14.61 29.07 10.15
C ARG A 333 14.16 27.74 9.56
N THR A 334 14.70 26.66 10.08
CA THR A 334 14.31 25.32 9.68
C THR A 334 12.91 25.05 10.20
N VAL A 335 11.99 24.73 9.29
CA VAL A 335 10.66 24.22 9.67
C VAL A 335 10.89 22.94 10.49
N PRO A 336 10.20 22.76 11.63
CA PRO A 336 10.24 21.52 12.40
C PRO A 336 9.97 20.31 11.51
N THR A 337 10.53 19.17 11.89
CA THR A 337 10.38 17.95 11.11
C THR A 337 8.95 17.40 11.15
N ALA A 338 8.60 16.45 10.26
CA ALA A 338 7.25 15.89 10.24
C ALA A 338 6.95 15.17 11.56
N THR A 339 7.92 14.41 12.11
CA THR A 339 7.75 13.73 13.42
C THR A 339 7.59 14.71 14.59
N GLU A 340 8.27 15.85 14.57
CA GLU A 340 8.12 16.91 15.56
C GLU A 340 6.72 17.55 15.50
N LEU A 341 6.25 17.89 14.29
CA LEU A 341 4.92 18.48 14.07
C LEU A 341 3.79 17.51 14.47
N ILE A 342 3.92 16.23 14.13
CA ILE A 342 2.99 15.18 14.56
C ILE A 342 2.97 15.07 16.09
N THR A 343 4.15 15.06 16.72
CA THR A 343 4.27 15.00 18.18
C THR A 343 3.64 16.23 18.84
N ALA A 344 3.83 17.43 18.27
CA ALA A 344 3.22 18.67 18.74
C ALA A 344 1.69 18.64 18.63
N ASN A 345 1.15 18.11 17.52
CA ASN A 345 -0.30 17.92 17.34
C ASN A 345 -0.88 16.97 18.40
N LEU A 346 -0.26 15.79 18.58
CA LEU A 346 -0.77 14.77 19.50
C LEU A 346 -0.74 15.21 20.97
N LYS A 347 0.20 16.09 21.34
CA LYS A 347 0.27 16.68 22.69
C LYS A 347 -0.73 17.80 22.94
N ASP A 348 -1.20 18.47 21.90
CA ASP A 348 -2.10 19.62 21.99
C ASP A 348 -3.57 19.17 22.00
N PRO A 349 -4.31 19.29 23.13
CA PRO A 349 -5.71 18.87 23.22
C PRO A 349 -6.63 19.70 22.31
N ARG A 350 -6.21 20.90 21.93
CA ARG A 350 -6.98 21.85 21.10
C ARG A 350 -6.53 21.85 19.64
N ALA A 351 -5.62 20.96 19.26
CA ALA A 351 -5.23 20.72 17.89
C ALA A 351 -6.40 20.22 17.06
N ARG A 352 -6.33 20.37 15.74
CA ARG A 352 -7.24 19.66 14.83
C ARG A 352 -6.96 18.16 14.83
N HIS A 353 -7.92 17.39 14.35
CA HIS A 353 -7.66 16.00 13.99
C HIS A 353 -6.54 15.92 12.95
N LEU A 354 -5.77 14.84 12.98
CA LEU A 354 -4.55 14.72 12.19
C LEU A 354 -4.85 13.91 10.93
N MET A 355 -4.25 14.32 9.81
CA MET A 355 -4.22 13.56 8.57
C MET A 355 -2.75 13.32 8.22
N LEU A 356 -2.39 12.05 8.09
CA LEU A 356 -1.07 11.61 7.70
C LEU A 356 -1.12 11.18 6.24
N ILE A 357 -0.37 11.90 5.42
CA ILE A 357 -0.21 11.62 3.99
C ILE A 357 1.01 10.75 3.84
N MET A 358 0.80 9.56 3.30
CA MET A 358 1.81 8.51 3.30
C MET A 358 1.81 7.80 1.97
N ARG A 359 2.87 7.04 1.73
CA ARG A 359 3.03 6.20 0.54
C ARG A 359 2.94 4.74 0.96
N GLY A 360 2.13 3.97 0.23
CA GLY A 360 2.04 2.53 0.38
C GLY A 360 1.73 2.05 1.80
N ASP A 361 2.60 1.19 2.34
CA ASP A 361 2.42 0.55 3.65
C ASP A 361 3.02 1.33 4.84
N ALA A 362 3.57 2.52 4.60
CA ALA A 362 4.30 3.32 5.58
C ALA A 362 3.49 3.62 6.85
N ALA A 363 2.18 3.75 6.67
CA ALA A 363 1.12 3.84 7.68
C ALA A 363 1.43 3.17 9.02
N THR A 364 1.35 1.84 9.06
CA THR A 364 1.39 1.08 10.31
C THR A 364 2.78 0.97 10.89
N CYS A 365 3.80 1.25 10.08
CA CYS A 365 5.20 1.07 10.43
C CYS A 365 5.79 2.36 11.03
N LEU A 366 5.55 3.51 10.40
CA LEU A 366 6.07 4.80 10.87
C LEU A 366 5.36 5.30 12.14
N LEU A 367 4.10 4.93 12.36
CA LEU A 367 3.39 5.20 13.62
C LEU A 367 4.01 4.50 14.84
N GLU A 368 4.85 3.50 14.61
CA GLU A 368 5.50 2.70 15.65
C GLU A 368 6.90 3.21 15.97
N LEU A 369 7.35 4.27 15.28
CA LEU A 369 8.57 4.98 15.66
C LEU A 369 8.46 5.45 17.12
N PRO A 370 9.50 5.28 17.95
CA PRO A 370 9.43 5.55 19.39
C PRO A 370 8.91 6.94 19.75
N GLN A 371 9.27 7.95 18.96
CA GLN A 371 8.88 9.36 19.18
C GLN A 371 7.38 9.58 19.00
N ILE A 372 6.77 8.95 17.98
CA ILE A 372 5.32 9.03 17.69
C ILE A 372 4.56 8.08 18.62
N ARG A 373 5.00 6.82 18.73
CA ARG A 373 4.33 5.79 19.54
C ARG A 373 4.22 6.19 21.01
N ALA A 374 5.21 6.90 21.55
CA ALA A 374 5.17 7.42 22.92
C ALA A 374 4.03 8.43 23.17
N GLN A 375 3.49 9.07 22.13
CA GLN A 375 2.33 9.98 22.23
C GLN A 375 0.98 9.26 22.03
N LEU A 376 1.01 7.99 21.61
CA LEU A 376 -0.18 7.19 21.35
C LEU A 376 -0.51 6.30 22.55
N SER A 377 -1.58 6.64 23.26
CA SER A 377 -2.07 5.92 24.45
C SER A 377 -3.05 4.82 24.06
N ASP A 378 -2.54 3.66 23.68
CA ASP A 378 -3.32 2.50 23.21
C ASP A 378 -4.33 2.85 22.09
N PRO A 379 -3.83 3.30 20.92
CA PRO A 379 -4.70 3.74 19.84
C PRO A 379 -5.42 2.54 19.19
N VAL A 380 -6.67 2.74 18.79
CA VAL A 380 -7.44 1.76 18.03
C VAL A 380 -7.16 1.97 16.54
N VAL A 381 -6.43 1.03 15.93
CA VAL A 381 -6.18 1.02 14.48
C VAL A 381 -7.34 0.34 13.79
N MET A 382 -8.01 1.06 12.90
CA MET A 382 -9.08 0.55 12.06
C MET A 382 -8.65 0.70 10.60
N LEU A 383 -8.67 -0.42 9.87
CA LEU A 383 -8.44 -0.49 8.43
C LEU A 383 -9.74 -0.99 7.79
N ALA A 384 -10.21 -0.34 6.73
CA ALA A 384 -11.45 -0.78 6.11
C ALA A 384 -11.28 -2.14 5.42
N SER A 385 -12.30 -2.98 5.53
CA SER A 385 -12.34 -4.27 4.85
C SER A 385 -12.74 -4.10 3.39
N HIS A 386 -11.94 -4.67 2.49
CA HIS A 386 -12.27 -4.80 1.06
C HIS A 386 -12.91 -6.16 0.72
N PHE A 387 -13.14 -7.02 1.71
CA PHE A 387 -13.78 -8.32 1.49
C PHE A 387 -15.22 -8.16 1.01
N LYS A 388 -15.67 -9.10 0.16
CA LYS A 388 -16.97 -9.01 -0.54
C LYS A 388 -18.17 -8.91 0.41
N GLU A 389 -18.16 -9.63 1.53
CA GLU A 389 -19.27 -9.63 2.50
C GLU A 389 -19.30 -8.36 3.38
N ASP A 390 -18.19 -7.62 3.45
CA ASP A 390 -18.06 -6.42 4.29
C ASP A 390 -18.41 -5.13 3.54
N GLN A 391 -18.75 -5.21 2.24
CA GLN A 391 -19.10 -4.04 1.43
C GLN A 391 -20.54 -3.53 1.67
N GLY A 392 -21.28 -4.05 2.64
CA GLY A 392 -22.66 -3.64 2.93
C GLY A 392 -22.79 -2.43 3.88
N GLU A 393 -23.94 -1.75 3.85
CA GLU A 393 -24.26 -0.64 4.78
C GLU A 393 -24.25 -1.06 6.25
N GLU A 394 -24.62 -2.31 6.56
CA GLU A 394 -24.58 -2.85 7.91
C GLU A 394 -23.16 -2.91 8.49
N HIS A 395 -22.15 -3.18 7.65
CA HIS A 395 -20.76 -3.18 8.07
C HIS A 395 -20.28 -1.76 8.34
N ALA A 396 -20.61 -0.80 7.46
CA ALA A 396 -20.33 0.63 7.67
C ALA A 396 -20.98 1.16 8.98
N CYS A 397 -22.22 0.74 9.28
CA CYS A 397 -22.89 1.09 10.55
C CYS A 397 -22.17 0.52 11.78
N ARG A 398 -21.65 -0.72 11.69
CA ARG A 398 -20.86 -1.35 12.76
C ARG A 398 -19.55 -0.60 12.99
N GLN A 399 -18.82 -0.28 11.93
CA GLN A 399 -17.59 0.52 12.00
C GLN A 399 -17.84 1.90 12.63
N LEU A 400 -18.90 2.59 12.19
CA LEU A 400 -19.27 3.88 12.75
C LEU A 400 -19.62 3.79 14.25
N SER A 401 -20.33 2.72 14.65
CA SER A 401 -20.69 2.48 16.05
C SER A 401 -19.45 2.24 16.91
N GLN A 402 -18.44 1.53 16.38
CA GLN A 402 -17.15 1.37 17.04
C GLN A 402 -16.45 2.71 17.22
N ILE A 403 -16.35 3.54 16.17
CA ILE A 403 -15.74 4.89 16.26
C ILE A 403 -16.45 5.74 17.31
N ILE A 404 -17.79 5.72 17.35
CA ILE A 404 -18.56 6.46 18.37
C ILE A 404 -18.20 6.00 19.79
N ARG A 405 -18.09 4.69 20.03
CA ARG A 405 -17.70 4.15 21.34
C ARG A 405 -16.29 4.60 21.74
N GLU A 406 -15.34 4.56 20.80
CA GLU A 406 -13.96 5.00 21.07
C GLU A 406 -13.87 6.51 21.31
N MET A 407 -14.69 7.29 20.60
CA MET A 407 -14.85 8.73 20.77
C MET A 407 -15.44 9.10 22.13
N GLU A 408 -16.47 8.39 22.59
CA GLU A 408 -17.06 8.57 23.92
C GLU A 408 -16.09 8.14 25.04
N GLY A 409 -15.26 7.12 24.79
CA GLY A 409 -14.24 6.63 25.71
C GLY A 409 -12.92 7.44 25.73
N GLY A 410 -12.71 8.33 24.76
CA GLY A 410 -11.52 9.16 24.67
C GLY A 410 -10.25 8.46 24.20
N ARG A 411 -10.38 7.29 23.56
CA ARG A 411 -9.27 6.59 22.93
C ARG A 411 -8.96 7.19 21.56
N GLN A 412 -7.69 7.21 21.19
CA GLN A 412 -7.26 7.69 19.88
C GLN A 412 -7.66 6.66 18.82
N VAL A 413 -8.14 7.11 17.66
CA VAL A 413 -8.58 6.23 16.56
C VAL A 413 -7.79 6.57 15.31
N ILE A 414 -7.22 5.54 14.68
CA ILE A 414 -6.48 5.65 13.42
C ILE A 414 -7.34 5.00 12.33
N LEU A 415 -7.68 5.73 11.28
CA LEU A 415 -8.57 5.31 10.21
C LEU A 415 -7.84 5.28 8.86
N LYS A 416 -7.92 4.16 8.13
CA LYS A 416 -7.47 4.05 6.73
C LYS A 416 -8.58 3.44 5.84
N ASP A 417 -8.81 4.04 4.68
CA ASP A 417 -9.75 3.59 3.62
C ASP A 417 -11.25 3.64 4.02
N PHE A 418 -11.64 4.61 4.87
CA PHE A 418 -13.00 4.76 5.41
C PHE A 418 -13.92 5.72 4.62
N ASP A 419 -13.76 5.78 3.29
CA ASP A 419 -14.43 6.81 2.45
C ASP A 419 -15.96 6.84 2.60
N ARG A 420 -16.58 5.68 2.77
CA ARG A 420 -18.04 5.55 2.93
C ARG A 420 -18.58 6.19 4.21
N ILE A 421 -17.75 6.38 5.23
CA ILE A 421 -18.16 6.93 6.52
C ILE A 421 -17.60 8.31 6.81
N TYR A 422 -16.63 8.84 6.05
CA TYR A 422 -16.09 10.18 6.30
C TYR A 422 -17.17 11.26 6.29
N GLY A 423 -18.15 11.16 5.39
CA GLY A 423 -19.30 12.07 5.35
C GLY A 423 -20.09 12.12 6.67
N ALA A 424 -20.18 10.99 7.38
CA ALA A 424 -20.84 10.89 8.68
C ALA A 424 -20.02 11.54 9.82
N LEU A 425 -18.70 11.66 9.63
CA LEU A 425 -17.74 12.15 10.60
C LEU A 425 -17.42 13.64 10.45
N TYR A 426 -17.93 14.33 9.42
CA TYR A 426 -17.60 15.74 9.17
C TYR A 426 -17.90 16.67 10.33
N ASP A 427 -19.01 16.47 11.04
CA ASP A 427 -19.36 17.25 12.23
C ASP A 427 -18.38 17.02 13.40
N MET A 428 -17.82 15.81 13.51
CA MET A 428 -16.74 15.49 14.45
C MET A 428 -15.43 16.17 14.01
N LEU A 429 -15.04 16.01 12.74
CA LEU A 429 -13.80 16.58 12.20
C LEU A 429 -13.80 18.12 12.19
N ASN A 430 -14.98 18.75 12.13
CA ASN A 430 -15.13 20.21 12.24
C ASN A 430 -14.74 20.77 13.61
N GLN A 431 -14.74 19.96 14.68
CA GLN A 431 -14.49 20.36 16.08
C GLN A 431 -15.38 21.51 16.61
N ASN A 432 -16.50 21.79 15.96
CA ASN A 432 -17.51 22.74 16.45
C ASN A 432 -18.49 22.03 17.41
N TYR A 433 -17.96 21.56 18.53
CA TYR A 433 -18.73 20.79 19.51
C TYR A 433 -19.71 21.64 20.31
N ARG A 434 -20.89 21.08 20.62
CA ARG A 434 -21.81 21.67 21.60
C ARG A 434 -21.28 21.40 22.99
N GLU A 435 -21.03 22.45 23.75
CA GLU A 435 -20.54 22.33 25.11
C GLU A 435 -21.70 22.47 26.11
N ARG A 436 -21.80 21.55 27.06
CA ARG A 436 -22.79 21.59 28.14
C ARG A 436 -22.08 21.41 29.47
N ARG A 437 -22.20 22.38 30.38
CA ARG A 437 -21.74 22.23 31.76
C ARG A 437 -22.72 21.36 32.53
N VAL A 438 -22.21 20.32 33.17
CA VAL A 438 -22.98 19.43 34.03
C VAL A 438 -22.36 19.44 35.42
N GLN A 439 -23.18 19.72 36.43
CA GLN A 439 -22.78 19.60 37.82
C GLN A 439 -22.60 18.13 38.16
N THR A 440 -21.37 17.72 38.46
CA THR A 440 -21.04 16.39 38.97
C THR A 440 -20.64 16.47 40.44
N LYS A 441 -20.59 15.32 41.12
CA LYS A 441 -20.14 15.25 42.53
C LYS A 441 -18.69 15.72 42.71
N GLU A 442 -17.91 15.78 41.64
CA GLU A 442 -16.49 16.18 41.61
C GLU A 442 -16.29 17.63 41.09
N GLY A 443 -17.39 18.35 40.80
CA GLY A 443 -17.38 19.73 40.27
C GLY A 443 -18.13 19.87 38.95
N ASP A 444 -18.10 21.09 38.37
CA ASP A 444 -18.65 21.35 37.03
C ASP A 444 -17.78 20.68 35.97
N LYS A 445 -18.34 19.70 35.24
CA LYS A 445 -17.68 19.05 34.10
C LYS A 445 -18.24 19.60 32.79
N LEU A 446 -17.36 19.98 31.87
CA LEU A 446 -17.73 20.41 30.52
C LEU A 446 -17.86 19.17 29.63
N LEU A 447 -19.07 18.90 29.13
CA LEU A 447 -19.31 17.82 28.19
C LEU A 447 -19.41 18.37 26.77
N ARG A 448 -18.67 17.76 25.85
CA ARG A 448 -18.73 18.08 24.42
C ARG A 448 -19.60 17.06 23.69
N PHE A 449 -20.39 17.54 22.74
CA PHE A 449 -21.24 16.71 21.91
C PHE A 449 -21.08 17.09 20.44
N CYS A 450 -20.97 16.08 19.58
CA CYS A 450 -21.05 16.21 18.13
C CYS A 450 -22.28 15.46 17.62
N ARG A 451 -22.67 15.74 16.38
CA ARG A 451 -23.65 14.93 15.66
C ARG A 451 -22.89 13.98 14.75
N VAL A 452 -23.37 12.75 14.66
CA VAL A 452 -22.90 11.76 13.68
C VAL A 452 -24.14 11.31 12.91
N ALA A 453 -24.13 11.52 11.59
CA ALA A 453 -25.26 11.23 10.71
C ALA A 453 -24.91 10.14 9.70
N HIS A 454 -25.73 9.09 9.61
CA HIS A 454 -25.58 8.03 8.62
C HIS A 454 -26.93 7.74 7.99
N GLY A 455 -27.03 7.94 6.67
CA GLY A 455 -28.31 7.93 5.95
C GLY A 455 -29.32 8.93 6.54
N ASN A 456 -30.54 8.47 6.81
CA ASN A 456 -31.64 9.29 7.33
C ASN A 456 -31.66 9.42 8.87
N ALA A 457 -30.67 8.84 9.57
CA ALA A 457 -30.58 8.84 11.03
C ALA A 457 -29.39 9.68 11.49
N ALA A 458 -29.62 10.48 12.54
CA ALA A 458 -28.58 11.27 13.18
C ALA A 458 -28.62 11.05 14.68
N LYS A 459 -27.44 10.84 15.27
CA LYS A 459 -27.26 10.65 16.71
C LYS A 459 -26.38 11.77 17.26
N HIS A 460 -26.71 12.26 18.45
CA HIS A 460 -25.81 13.09 19.23
C HIS A 460 -24.91 12.18 20.05
N CYS A 461 -23.61 12.34 19.87
CA CYS A 461 -22.58 11.51 20.49
C CYS A 461 -21.71 12.40 21.38
N SER A 462 -21.31 11.89 22.54
CA SER A 462 -20.37 12.63 23.40
C SER A 462 -18.96 12.50 22.84
N VAL A 463 -18.17 13.57 22.97
CA VAL A 463 -16.78 13.61 22.56
C VAL A 463 -15.92 13.85 23.78
N HIS A 464 -15.05 12.90 24.09
CA HIS A 464 -14.12 13.05 25.20
C HIS A 464 -13.02 14.08 24.88
N GLU A 465 -12.50 14.77 25.90
CA GLU A 465 -11.51 15.84 25.69
C GLU A 465 -10.16 15.36 25.15
N SER A 466 -9.77 14.11 25.46
CA SER A 466 -8.54 13.47 24.97
C SER A 466 -8.70 12.78 23.61
N PHE A 467 -9.90 12.76 23.03
CA PHE A 467 -10.15 12.05 21.80
C PHE A 467 -9.39 12.67 20.62
N ARG A 468 -8.68 11.83 19.86
CA ARG A 468 -7.98 12.23 18.62
C ARG A 468 -8.25 11.21 17.52
N CYS A 469 -8.91 11.66 16.46
CA CYS A 469 -8.95 10.96 15.18
C CYS A 469 -7.67 11.27 14.37
N ILE A 470 -7.04 10.23 13.82
CA ILE A 470 -5.92 10.27 12.89
C ILE A 470 -6.38 9.57 11.60
N ILE A 471 -6.36 10.29 10.49
CA ILE A 471 -6.74 9.76 9.17
C ILE A 471 -5.45 9.46 8.42
N LEU A 472 -5.37 8.27 7.85
CA LEU A 472 -4.26 7.83 7.01
C LEU A 472 -4.72 7.90 5.56
N GLU A 473 -4.06 8.73 4.77
CA GLU A 473 -4.42 8.98 3.37
C GLU A 473 -3.23 8.63 2.46
N GLU A 474 -3.50 8.01 1.32
CA GLU A 474 -2.47 7.66 0.36
C GLU A 474 -2.15 8.83 -0.58
N GLU A 475 -0.87 9.11 -0.79
CA GLU A 475 -0.37 10.24 -1.59
C GLU A 475 -0.99 10.29 -3.00
N ARG A 476 -1.09 9.14 -3.68
CA ARG A 476 -1.68 9.02 -5.03
C ARG A 476 -3.21 9.23 -5.07
N GLU A 477 -3.89 9.06 -3.94
CA GLU A 477 -5.34 9.20 -3.81
C GLU A 477 -5.76 10.63 -3.41
N LEU A 478 -4.80 11.50 -3.09
CA LEU A 478 -5.07 12.89 -2.73
C LEU A 478 -5.86 13.65 -3.79
N LYS A 479 -5.64 13.36 -5.09
CA LYS A 479 -6.39 13.97 -6.21
C LYS A 479 -7.89 13.67 -6.19
N TYR A 480 -8.30 12.58 -5.54
CA TYR A 480 -9.70 12.19 -5.38
C TYR A 480 -10.30 12.64 -4.05
N SER A 481 -9.47 13.20 -3.16
CA SER A 481 -9.91 13.68 -1.86
C SER A 481 -10.79 14.92 -1.99
N ASP A 482 -11.94 14.92 -1.32
CA ASP A 482 -12.79 16.08 -1.30
C ASP A 482 -12.15 17.22 -0.48
N PRO A 483 -12.12 18.48 -0.99
CA PRO A 483 -11.57 19.61 -0.25
C PRO A 483 -12.14 19.80 1.16
N PRO A 484 -13.43 19.51 1.45
CA PRO A 484 -13.96 19.57 2.80
C PRO A 484 -13.28 18.62 3.80
N ARG A 485 -12.89 17.41 3.39
CA ARG A 485 -12.09 16.47 4.21
C ARG A 485 -10.70 17.02 4.50
N LEU A 486 -9.99 17.48 3.48
CA LEU A 486 -8.64 18.06 3.59
C LEU A 486 -8.62 19.29 4.52
N ASN A 487 -9.58 20.21 4.37
CA ASN A 487 -9.62 21.46 5.13
C ASN A 487 -10.04 21.31 6.60
N ARG A 488 -10.44 20.12 7.05
CA ARG A 488 -10.84 19.83 8.44
C ARG A 488 -9.70 19.30 9.30
N CYS A 489 -8.68 18.72 8.68
CA CYS A 489 -7.57 18.09 9.38
C CYS A 489 -6.32 18.98 9.36
N GLU A 490 -5.47 18.82 10.36
CA GLU A 490 -4.06 19.21 10.28
C GLU A 490 -3.33 18.15 9.44
N LYS A 491 -2.57 18.54 8.42
CA LYS A 491 -1.98 17.59 7.47
C LYS A 491 -0.47 17.55 7.62
N GLN A 492 0.09 16.35 7.67
CA GLN A 492 1.54 16.13 7.69
C GLN A 492 1.89 15.00 6.72
N GLN A 493 2.97 15.18 5.95
CA GLN A 493 3.49 14.14 5.07
C GLN A 493 4.49 13.29 5.86
N LEU A 494 4.24 11.99 5.92
CA LEU A 494 5.06 11.04 6.67
C LEU A 494 5.45 9.89 5.74
N THR A 495 6.66 9.97 5.19
CA THR A 495 7.24 8.97 4.28
C THR A 495 8.53 8.41 4.86
N TYR A 496 9.02 7.28 4.34
CA TYR A 496 10.32 6.75 4.75
C TYR A 496 11.46 7.72 4.41
N VAL A 497 11.38 8.38 3.26
CA VAL A 497 12.35 9.39 2.83
C VAL A 497 12.32 10.60 3.77
N SER A 498 11.14 11.08 4.18
CA SER A 498 11.06 12.20 5.13
C SER A 498 11.71 11.83 6.45
N VAL A 499 11.41 10.64 7.01
CA VAL A 499 12.02 10.16 8.26
C VAL A 499 13.52 9.95 8.13
N LEU A 500 14.01 9.43 7.00
CA LEU A 500 15.45 9.24 6.77
C LEU A 500 16.22 10.57 6.84
N ARG A 501 15.64 11.66 6.30
CA ARG A 501 16.21 13.02 6.36
C ARG A 501 16.20 13.64 7.76
N GLU A 502 15.36 13.13 8.66
CA GLU A 502 15.29 13.57 10.05
C GLU A 502 16.35 12.89 10.94
N LEU A 503 16.93 11.78 10.49
CA LEU A 503 17.95 11.07 11.25
C LEU A 503 19.25 11.88 11.31
N PRO A 504 19.97 11.84 12.44
CA PRO A 504 21.19 12.63 12.61
C PRO A 504 22.32 12.13 11.71
N GLY A 505 22.93 13.04 10.96
CA GLY A 505 24.08 12.79 10.08
C GLY A 505 23.69 12.68 8.60
N ASP A 506 24.69 12.79 7.72
CA ASP A 506 24.50 12.70 6.26
C ASP A 506 24.60 11.27 5.72
N ILE A 507 24.67 10.27 6.61
CA ILE A 507 24.81 8.85 6.27
C ILE A 507 23.61 8.36 5.46
N GLY A 508 22.39 8.73 5.86
CA GLY A 508 21.16 8.27 5.22
C GLY A 508 21.07 8.71 3.75
N GLU A 509 21.30 9.99 3.46
CA GLU A 509 21.24 10.52 2.09
C GLU A 509 22.38 9.99 1.22
N LYS A 510 23.61 9.94 1.74
CA LYS A 510 24.76 9.37 1.02
C LYS A 510 24.53 7.90 0.65
N LEU A 511 24.06 7.09 1.61
CA LEU A 511 23.81 5.67 1.36
C LEU A 511 22.60 5.46 0.44
N LEU A 512 21.60 6.35 0.47
CA LEU A 512 20.48 6.30 -0.47
C LEU A 512 20.94 6.52 -1.92
N GLU A 513 21.85 7.47 -2.15
CA GLU A 513 22.47 7.70 -3.46
C GLU A 513 23.35 6.50 -3.88
N GLU A 514 24.19 5.99 -2.98
CA GLU A 514 25.05 4.81 -3.25
C GLU A 514 24.26 3.54 -3.58
N LEU A 515 23.11 3.33 -2.95
CA LEU A 515 22.26 2.15 -3.15
C LEU A 515 21.20 2.37 -4.25
N SER A 516 21.15 3.54 -4.86
CA SER A 516 20.06 3.99 -5.73
C SER A 516 19.71 3.00 -6.84
N ALA A 517 18.41 2.97 -7.16
CA ALA A 517 17.84 2.23 -8.29
C ALA A 517 17.79 3.07 -9.57
N ASP A 518 17.86 4.40 -9.46
CA ASP A 518 17.65 5.34 -10.57
C ASP A 518 18.92 5.60 -11.40
N SER A 519 20.08 5.21 -10.89
CA SER A 519 21.37 5.37 -11.57
C SER A 519 22.07 4.03 -11.78
N ASP A 520 22.68 3.87 -12.97
CA ASP A 520 23.54 2.72 -13.28
C ASP A 520 24.81 2.68 -12.41
N GLU A 521 25.14 3.79 -11.75
CA GLU A 521 26.24 3.89 -10.78
C GLU A 521 25.84 3.41 -9.38
N GLY A 522 24.54 3.42 -9.05
CA GLY A 522 24.01 2.93 -7.79
C GLY A 522 24.01 1.40 -7.72
N PHE A 523 24.05 0.83 -6.51
CA PHE A 523 24.09 -0.63 -6.34
C PHE A 523 22.89 -1.33 -7.01
N CYS A 524 21.66 -0.87 -6.78
CA CYS A 524 20.48 -1.55 -7.33
C CYS A 524 20.33 -1.34 -8.83
N GLY A 525 20.49 -0.11 -9.31
CA GLY A 525 20.39 0.21 -10.75
C GLY A 525 21.52 -0.44 -11.55
N GLY A 526 22.75 -0.36 -11.05
CA GLY A 526 23.94 -0.97 -11.65
C GLY A 526 23.86 -2.49 -11.76
N LEU A 527 23.22 -3.18 -10.81
CA LEU A 527 22.99 -4.63 -10.87
C LEU A 527 21.90 -5.04 -11.88
N ALA A 528 20.95 -4.15 -12.16
CA ALA A 528 19.88 -4.38 -13.13
C ALA A 528 20.28 -3.99 -14.57
N ALA A 529 21.31 -3.16 -14.74
CA ALA A 529 21.78 -2.67 -16.03
C ALA A 529 22.82 -3.59 -16.69
N PHE A 530 22.70 -3.83 -18.01
CA PHE A 530 23.63 -4.66 -18.80
C PHE A 530 24.17 -3.91 -20.03
N GLU A 531 25.39 -4.25 -20.45
CA GLU A 531 25.99 -3.80 -21.71
C GLU A 531 26.34 -5.02 -22.59
N ARG A 532 25.36 -5.52 -23.34
CA ARG A 532 25.61 -6.56 -24.35
C ARG A 532 24.58 -6.49 -25.47
N ASP A 533 25.04 -6.62 -26.71
CA ASP A 533 24.17 -6.67 -27.89
C ASP A 533 23.13 -7.79 -27.75
N GLY A 534 21.84 -7.41 -27.68
CA GLY A 534 20.71 -8.34 -27.63
C GLY A 534 20.22 -8.74 -26.23
N LEU A 535 20.79 -8.22 -25.14
CA LEU A 535 20.21 -8.32 -23.78
C LEU A 535 19.55 -7.01 -23.38
N GLU A 536 18.29 -7.07 -22.97
CA GLU A 536 17.60 -5.92 -22.37
C GLU A 536 17.96 -5.82 -20.88
N SER A 537 18.21 -4.60 -20.40
CA SER A 537 18.33 -4.31 -18.97
C SER A 537 17.09 -4.77 -18.21
N LEU A 538 17.27 -5.24 -16.98
CA LEU A 538 16.15 -5.60 -16.13
C LEU A 538 15.50 -4.35 -15.56
N VAL A 539 14.19 -4.44 -15.34
CA VAL A 539 13.54 -3.54 -14.39
C VAL A 539 14.06 -3.94 -13.00
N VAL A 540 14.43 -2.98 -12.15
CA VAL A 540 14.96 -3.24 -10.80
C VAL A 540 14.02 -4.16 -9.99
N ARG A 541 12.70 -4.04 -10.18
CA ARG A 541 11.67 -4.89 -9.56
C ARG A 541 11.74 -6.37 -9.96
N ASP A 542 12.32 -6.69 -11.13
CA ASP A 542 12.57 -8.07 -11.55
C ASP A 542 13.85 -8.63 -10.92
N ALA A 543 14.79 -7.77 -10.55
CA ALA A 543 16.03 -8.17 -9.86
C ALA A 543 15.81 -8.36 -8.35
N PHE A 544 15.02 -7.47 -7.74
CA PHE A 544 14.68 -7.46 -6.32
C PHE A 544 13.17 -7.61 -6.16
N LEU A 545 12.72 -8.78 -5.69
CA LEU A 545 11.29 -9.04 -5.54
C LEU A 545 10.68 -8.18 -4.44
N GLY A 546 9.52 -7.58 -4.74
CA GLY A 546 8.84 -6.67 -3.81
C GLY A 546 9.48 -5.29 -3.72
N PHE A 547 10.44 -4.97 -4.60
CA PHE A 547 11.06 -3.64 -4.62
C PHE A 547 10.07 -2.56 -5.06
N THR A 548 10.04 -1.50 -4.28
CA THR A 548 9.23 -0.28 -4.44
C THR A 548 10.11 0.95 -4.24
N GLU A 549 9.60 2.13 -4.57
CA GLU A 549 10.32 3.40 -4.36
C GLU A 549 10.75 3.60 -2.89
N ASP A 550 9.98 3.07 -1.95
CA ASP A 550 10.22 3.19 -0.51
C ASP A 550 11.09 2.09 0.08
N THR A 551 11.45 1.05 -0.70
CA THR A 551 12.21 -0.10 -0.19
C THR A 551 13.55 0.32 0.39
N LEU A 552 14.35 1.10 -0.36
CA LEU A 552 15.66 1.56 0.10
C LEU A 552 15.56 2.49 1.31
N ALA A 553 14.65 3.46 1.28
CA ALA A 553 14.46 4.39 2.39
C ALA A 553 14.01 3.65 3.66
N SER A 554 13.08 2.71 3.55
CA SER A 554 12.61 1.92 4.70
C SER A 554 13.68 0.99 5.26
N LEU A 555 14.52 0.40 4.39
CA LEU A 555 15.66 -0.44 4.77
C LEU A 555 16.74 0.37 5.50
N LEU A 556 17.09 1.53 4.98
CA LEU A 556 18.07 2.43 5.62
C LEU A 556 17.57 2.91 6.98
N VAL A 557 16.31 3.34 7.08
CA VAL A 557 15.70 3.71 8.36
C VAL A 557 15.76 2.53 9.34
N HIS A 558 15.42 1.32 8.89
CA HIS A 558 15.51 0.11 9.73
C HIS A 558 16.93 -0.13 10.26
N GLU A 559 17.92 -0.22 9.36
CA GLU A 559 19.30 -0.57 9.73
C GLU A 559 19.99 0.52 10.55
N ILE A 560 19.73 1.80 10.26
CA ILE A 560 20.25 2.91 11.06
C ILE A 560 19.66 2.86 12.48
N LEU A 561 18.35 2.61 12.63
CA LEU A 561 17.74 2.49 13.95
C LEU A 561 18.22 1.25 14.72
N GLN A 562 18.48 0.12 14.05
CA GLN A 562 19.01 -1.07 14.71
C GLN A 562 20.47 -0.91 15.14
N THR A 563 21.31 -0.33 14.28
CA THR A 563 22.71 -0.04 14.63
C THR A 563 22.80 1.01 15.73
N ALA A 564 21.91 2.00 15.75
CA ALA A 564 21.80 3.00 16.82
C ALA A 564 21.53 2.40 18.21
N LYS A 565 20.89 1.22 18.30
CA LYS A 565 20.71 0.50 19.58
C LYS A 565 22.00 -0.11 20.11
N GLN A 566 22.96 -0.41 19.22
CA GLN A 566 24.23 -1.08 19.54
C GLN A 566 25.40 -0.09 19.67
N GLY A 567 25.23 1.17 19.25
CA GLY A 567 26.25 2.21 19.27
C GLY A 567 25.93 3.34 18.30
N ALA A 568 26.90 4.22 18.02
CA ALA A 568 26.74 5.20 16.94
C ALA A 568 26.69 4.47 15.58
N PRO A 569 25.72 4.78 14.70
CA PRO A 569 25.60 4.11 13.41
C PRO A 569 26.82 4.41 12.53
N ASP A 570 27.49 3.35 12.08
CA ASP A 570 28.63 3.41 11.16
C ASP A 570 28.15 3.12 9.73
N ALA A 571 28.56 3.97 8.78
CA ALA A 571 28.13 3.89 7.39
C ALA A 571 28.54 2.57 6.73
N ALA A 572 29.73 2.03 7.03
CA ALA A 572 30.20 0.78 6.43
C ALA A 572 29.37 -0.43 6.91
N THR A 573 29.05 -0.47 8.21
CA THR A 573 28.21 -1.51 8.80
C THR A 573 26.78 -1.47 8.26
N VAL A 574 26.17 -0.27 8.19
CA VAL A 574 24.82 -0.09 7.64
C VAL A 574 24.79 -0.48 6.16
N ARG A 575 25.79 -0.06 5.36
CA ARG A 575 25.92 -0.41 3.94
C ARG A 575 25.97 -1.93 3.75
N LEU A 576 26.80 -2.64 4.51
CA LEU A 576 26.92 -4.10 4.39
C LEU A 576 25.60 -4.82 4.71
N ARG A 577 24.92 -4.43 5.80
CA ARG A 577 23.62 -5.03 6.18
C ARG A 577 22.51 -4.73 5.17
N CYS A 578 22.51 -3.53 4.58
CA CYS A 578 21.57 -3.19 3.51
C CYS A 578 21.81 -4.06 2.27
N LYS A 579 23.07 -4.22 1.82
CA LYS A 579 23.41 -5.09 0.69
C LYS A 579 23.03 -6.55 0.96
N GLN A 580 23.27 -7.07 2.17
CA GLN A 580 22.85 -8.41 2.57
C GLN A 580 21.32 -8.59 2.54
N THR A 581 20.58 -7.61 3.05
CA THR A 581 19.10 -7.67 3.04
C THR A 581 18.54 -7.53 1.62
N LEU A 582 19.18 -6.73 0.76
CA LEU A 582 18.82 -6.64 -0.66
C LEU A 582 19.09 -7.96 -1.40
N LEU A 583 20.18 -8.67 -1.08
CA LEU A 583 20.44 -10.01 -1.60
C LEU A 583 19.37 -11.02 -1.17
N ASP A 584 18.85 -10.91 0.06
CA ASP A 584 17.75 -11.77 0.51
C ASP A 584 16.48 -11.59 -0.35
N LEU A 585 16.34 -10.44 -1.01
CA LEU A 585 15.25 -10.11 -1.94
C LEU A 585 15.53 -10.50 -3.39
N MET A 586 16.70 -11.06 -3.71
CA MET A 586 17.06 -11.46 -5.07
C MET A 586 16.70 -12.93 -5.35
N SER A 587 16.19 -13.18 -6.54
CA SER A 587 16.03 -14.54 -7.06
C SER A 587 17.37 -15.14 -7.48
N ALA A 588 17.46 -16.47 -7.53
CA ALA A 588 18.69 -17.15 -7.94
C ALA A 588 19.13 -16.75 -9.36
N ASP A 589 18.18 -16.48 -10.25
CA ASP A 589 18.48 -15.94 -11.59
C ASP A 589 18.93 -14.49 -11.57
N ALA A 590 18.37 -13.61 -10.73
CA ALA A 590 18.87 -12.26 -10.60
C ALA A 590 20.31 -12.24 -10.07
N VAL A 591 20.63 -13.08 -9.09
CA VAL A 591 21.99 -13.24 -8.55
C VAL A 591 22.96 -13.75 -9.61
N ALA A 592 22.56 -14.71 -10.45
CA ALA A 592 23.39 -15.15 -11.57
C ALA A 592 23.62 -14.03 -12.60
N ARG A 593 22.59 -13.25 -12.94
CA ARG A 593 22.72 -12.13 -13.89
C ARG A 593 23.57 -10.98 -13.36
N ALA A 594 23.56 -10.72 -12.07
CA ALA A 594 24.32 -9.65 -11.43
C ALA A 594 25.81 -9.64 -11.83
N GLU A 595 26.41 -10.80 -12.08
CA GLU A 595 27.81 -10.92 -12.51
C GLU A 595 28.07 -10.40 -13.94
N LEU A 596 27.02 -10.21 -14.75
CA LEU A 596 27.09 -9.58 -16.08
C LEU A 596 26.76 -8.08 -16.04
N SER A 597 26.41 -7.55 -14.88
CA SER A 597 25.88 -6.20 -14.74
C SER A 597 26.94 -5.12 -14.93
N LYS A 598 26.52 -3.87 -15.16
CA LYS A 598 27.42 -2.71 -15.20
C LYS A 598 28.19 -2.54 -13.88
N PHE A 599 27.57 -2.88 -12.75
CA PHE A 599 28.21 -2.81 -11.44
C PHE A 599 29.48 -3.67 -11.37
N ALA A 600 29.48 -4.84 -12.01
CA ALA A 600 30.60 -5.79 -12.02
C ALA A 600 31.74 -5.41 -12.99
N GLN A 601 31.65 -4.30 -13.74
CA GLN A 601 32.70 -3.89 -14.68
C GLN A 601 33.94 -3.29 -13.99
N ASN A 602 33.76 -2.75 -12.78
CA ASN A 602 34.86 -2.22 -11.98
C ASN A 602 35.48 -3.34 -11.14
N ALA A 603 36.82 -3.47 -11.16
CA ALA A 603 37.52 -4.57 -10.47
C ALA A 603 37.24 -4.65 -8.96
N GLU A 604 37.12 -3.49 -8.27
CA GLU A 604 36.78 -3.44 -6.84
C GLU A 604 35.35 -3.93 -6.57
N ASN A 605 34.40 -3.53 -7.41
CA ASN A 605 33.00 -3.95 -7.32
C ASN A 605 32.83 -5.42 -7.70
N GLU A 606 33.63 -5.95 -8.63
CA GLU A 606 33.62 -7.36 -9.02
C GLU A 606 34.06 -8.27 -7.86
N GLU A 607 35.09 -7.87 -7.10
CA GLU A 607 35.52 -8.60 -5.91
C GLU A 607 34.46 -8.54 -4.80
N GLU A 608 33.87 -7.36 -4.57
CA GLU A 608 32.76 -7.21 -3.62
C GLU A 608 31.56 -8.08 -4.01
N LEU A 609 31.12 -8.00 -5.26
CA LEU A 609 30.00 -8.79 -5.77
C LEU A 609 30.28 -10.28 -5.68
N SER A 610 31.49 -10.72 -6.01
CA SER A 610 31.89 -12.12 -5.89
C SER A 610 31.77 -12.64 -4.46
N SER A 611 32.16 -11.82 -3.48
CA SER A 611 32.01 -12.12 -2.05
C SER A 611 30.53 -12.23 -1.65
N LEU A 612 29.70 -11.30 -2.10
CA LEU A 612 28.26 -11.29 -1.85
C LEU A 612 27.53 -12.50 -2.47
N VAL A 613 27.85 -12.83 -3.71
CA VAL A 613 27.28 -14.00 -4.41
C VAL A 613 27.71 -15.30 -3.72
N ASN A 614 28.97 -15.39 -3.25
CA ASN A 614 29.43 -16.54 -2.46
C ASN A 614 28.67 -16.66 -1.14
N ALA A 615 28.38 -15.53 -0.48
CA ALA A 615 27.56 -15.50 0.72
C ALA A 615 26.13 -15.99 0.44
N TYR A 616 25.50 -15.54 -0.65
CA TYR A 616 24.17 -16.00 -1.06
C TYR A 616 24.09 -17.52 -1.25
N TYR A 617 25.01 -18.13 -2.02
CA TYR A 617 24.99 -19.58 -2.22
C TYR A 617 25.36 -20.38 -0.97
N SER A 618 26.09 -19.79 -0.02
CA SER A 618 26.37 -20.40 1.29
C SER A 618 25.15 -20.39 2.23
N GLN A 619 24.18 -19.51 1.95
CA GLN A 619 22.93 -19.39 2.70
C GLN A 619 21.88 -20.33 2.09
N HIS A 620 21.84 -21.57 2.57
CA HIS A 620 20.93 -22.60 2.07
C HIS A 620 19.43 -22.31 2.30
N TYR A 621 19.06 -21.28 3.07
CA TYR A 621 17.66 -20.93 3.32
C TYR A 621 16.93 -20.36 2.09
N HIS A 622 17.64 -20.04 1.01
CA HIS A 622 17.04 -19.69 -0.30
C HIS A 622 16.71 -20.92 -1.16
N ALA A 623 17.20 -22.10 -0.78
CA ALA A 623 17.12 -23.29 -1.63
C ALA A 623 15.70 -23.88 -1.68
N GLY A 624 14.95 -23.82 -0.58
CA GLY A 624 13.57 -24.32 -0.50
C GLY A 624 12.90 -23.93 0.81
N LEU A 625 11.58 -24.13 0.90
CA LEU A 625 10.81 -23.72 2.08
C LEU A 625 11.26 -24.47 3.34
N GLY A 626 11.49 -25.78 3.24
CA GLY A 626 11.97 -26.61 4.35
C GLY A 626 13.33 -26.16 4.88
N ASP A 627 14.29 -25.88 3.99
CA ASP A 627 15.61 -25.36 4.36
C ASP A 627 15.51 -23.95 4.99
N CYS A 628 14.60 -23.12 4.48
CA CYS A 628 14.31 -21.80 5.03
C CYS A 628 13.79 -21.89 6.47
N LEU A 629 12.76 -22.72 6.69
CA LEU A 629 12.16 -22.93 8.01
C LEU A 629 13.14 -23.62 8.97
N ALA A 630 13.93 -24.56 8.48
CA ALA A 630 14.97 -25.23 9.25
C ALA A 630 16.04 -24.25 9.76
N HIS A 631 16.44 -23.28 8.92
CA HIS A 631 17.42 -22.27 9.28
C HIS A 631 16.90 -21.30 10.35
N PHE A 632 15.73 -20.71 10.11
CA PHE A 632 15.17 -19.69 11.01
C PHE A 632 14.51 -20.30 12.25
N PHE A 633 13.97 -21.51 12.15
CA PHE A 633 13.24 -22.19 13.21
C PHE A 633 13.71 -23.65 13.36
N PRO A 634 14.93 -23.89 13.87
CA PRO A 634 15.49 -25.24 14.03
C PRO A 634 14.59 -26.19 14.84
N MET A 635 13.74 -25.63 15.72
CA MET A 635 12.73 -26.39 16.49
C MET A 635 11.70 -27.14 15.63
N LEU A 636 11.55 -26.80 14.35
CA LEU A 636 10.65 -27.48 13.41
C LEU A 636 11.28 -28.75 12.83
N ILE A 637 12.60 -28.90 12.94
CA ILE A 637 13.35 -30.08 12.51
C ILE A 637 13.28 -31.13 13.62
N GLY A 638 12.53 -32.21 13.40
CA GLY A 638 12.51 -33.37 14.31
C GLY A 638 11.26 -33.50 15.18
N CYS A 639 10.12 -33.81 14.56
CA CYS A 639 9.08 -34.66 15.16
C CYS A 639 9.04 -36.03 14.46
N ARG A 640 10.21 -36.65 14.23
CA ARG A 640 10.30 -38.10 14.06
C ARG A 640 10.50 -38.70 15.46
N ASP A 641 9.69 -39.71 15.78
CA ASP A 641 9.62 -40.37 17.09
C ASP A 641 10.99 -40.54 17.76
N GLY A 642 11.17 -39.90 18.93
CA GLY A 642 12.20 -40.31 19.91
C GLY A 642 13.49 -39.48 20.05
N CYS A 643 13.72 -38.40 19.27
CA CYS A 643 14.89 -37.54 19.52
C CYS A 643 14.63 -36.54 20.66
N GLN A 644 15.55 -36.50 21.64
CA GLN A 644 15.51 -35.54 22.75
C GLN A 644 15.50 -34.11 22.21
N ARG A 645 14.55 -33.29 22.70
CA ARG A 645 14.54 -31.84 22.50
C ARG A 645 15.96 -31.30 22.75
N MET A 646 16.60 -30.71 21.74
CA MET A 646 17.71 -29.80 22.01
C MET A 646 17.21 -28.75 23.00
N ALA A 647 18.00 -28.47 24.04
CA ALA A 647 17.65 -27.44 25.01
C ALA A 647 17.45 -26.12 24.25
N VAL A 648 16.29 -25.50 24.47
CA VAL A 648 15.84 -24.28 23.78
C VAL A 648 16.80 -23.10 24.02
N ASP A 649 17.66 -23.20 25.03
CA ASP A 649 18.54 -22.13 25.50
C ASP A 649 19.79 -21.87 24.63
N ASP A 650 20.17 -22.78 23.73
CA ASP A 650 21.37 -22.64 22.87
C ASP A 650 21.07 -22.21 21.42
N CYS A 651 19.80 -22.06 21.04
CA CYS A 651 19.42 -21.62 19.70
C CYS A 651 19.31 -20.09 19.63
N VAL A 652 19.98 -19.47 18.65
CA VAL A 652 19.72 -18.07 18.31
C VAL A 652 18.24 -17.94 17.93
N PRO A 653 17.46 -17.05 18.57
CA PRO A 653 16.04 -16.91 18.24
C PRO A 653 15.89 -16.39 16.82
N GLY A 654 15.16 -17.13 15.99
CA GLY A 654 14.76 -16.72 14.65
C GLY A 654 13.81 -15.51 14.66
N PRO A 655 13.49 -14.96 13.48
CA PRO A 655 12.55 -13.84 13.37
C PRO A 655 11.15 -14.25 13.84
N GLU A 656 10.48 -13.39 14.61
CA GLU A 656 9.09 -13.63 15.04
C GLU A 656 8.09 -13.65 13.86
N ARG A 657 8.44 -12.95 12.77
CA ARG A 657 7.63 -12.78 11.57
C ARG A 657 8.48 -12.94 10.31
N LEU A 658 8.11 -13.84 9.41
CA LEU A 658 8.83 -14.16 8.18
C LEU A 658 7.92 -14.02 6.95
N LEU A 659 8.35 -13.27 5.94
CA LEU A 659 7.73 -13.18 4.63
C LEU A 659 8.59 -13.94 3.61
N VAL A 660 8.03 -14.99 3.04
CA VAL A 660 8.66 -15.79 1.99
C VAL A 660 8.03 -15.41 0.65
N LEU A 661 8.84 -14.84 -0.25
CA LEU A 661 8.44 -14.52 -1.62
C LEU A 661 8.82 -15.69 -2.53
N THR A 662 7.89 -16.16 -3.37
CA THR A 662 8.16 -17.32 -4.25
C THR A 662 7.48 -17.18 -5.60
N PHE A 663 8.04 -17.85 -6.61
CA PHE A 663 7.43 -18.00 -7.93
C PHE A 663 6.61 -19.28 -8.10
N THR A 664 6.63 -20.15 -7.09
CA THR A 664 5.85 -21.39 -7.07
C THR A 664 4.36 -21.06 -7.16
N SER A 665 3.55 -21.89 -7.81
CA SER A 665 2.10 -21.66 -7.91
C SER A 665 1.46 -21.59 -6.52
N TRP A 666 0.52 -20.66 -6.32
CA TRP A 666 -0.25 -20.57 -5.08
C TRP A 666 -1.13 -21.79 -4.82
N GLN A 667 -1.41 -22.60 -5.83
CA GLN A 667 -2.20 -23.84 -5.70
C GLN A 667 -1.39 -25.02 -5.15
N SER A 668 -0.08 -24.83 -4.93
CA SER A 668 0.80 -25.89 -4.47
C SER A 668 0.49 -26.27 -3.02
N ASP A 669 0.48 -27.56 -2.74
CA ASP A 669 0.16 -28.10 -1.43
C ASP A 669 1.38 -27.99 -0.49
N LEU A 670 1.43 -26.91 0.28
CA LEU A 670 2.49 -26.66 1.25
C LEU A 670 2.63 -27.77 2.29
N GLN A 671 1.54 -28.48 2.62
CA GLN A 671 1.60 -29.57 3.58
C GLN A 671 2.43 -30.72 3.01
N THR A 672 2.14 -31.15 1.79
CA THR A 672 2.88 -32.20 1.10
C THR A 672 4.35 -31.82 0.92
N ILE A 673 4.64 -30.59 0.49
CA ILE A 673 6.02 -30.09 0.28
C ILE A 673 6.84 -30.17 1.57
N LEU A 674 6.26 -29.69 2.68
CA LEU A 674 6.95 -29.67 3.97
C LEU A 674 7.17 -31.08 4.54
N GLU A 675 6.19 -31.98 4.36
CA GLU A 675 6.32 -33.38 4.79
C GLU A 675 7.41 -34.12 3.99
N GLU A 676 7.49 -33.90 2.69
CA GLU A 676 8.55 -34.44 1.81
C GLU A 676 9.94 -33.92 2.20
N GLN A 677 10.04 -32.66 2.62
CA GLN A 677 11.27 -32.03 3.10
C GLN A 677 11.58 -32.36 4.58
N GLY A 678 10.78 -33.22 5.23
CA GLY A 678 11.04 -33.72 6.58
C GLY A 678 10.65 -32.76 7.71
N ILE A 679 9.85 -31.73 7.44
CA ILE A 679 9.32 -30.79 8.43
C ILE A 679 8.00 -31.34 9.01
N GLY A 680 7.88 -31.36 10.33
CA GLY A 680 6.69 -31.85 11.01
C GLY A 680 5.52 -30.86 10.93
N THR A 681 4.47 -31.19 10.18
CA THR A 681 3.29 -30.31 9.98
C THR A 681 2.36 -30.20 11.19
N LYS A 682 2.50 -31.09 12.18
CA LYS A 682 1.67 -31.08 13.41
C LYS A 682 1.75 -29.77 14.21
N ASN A 683 2.89 -29.07 14.15
CA ASN A 683 3.10 -27.81 14.86
C ASN A 683 2.67 -26.56 14.06
N LEU A 684 2.16 -26.75 12.83
CA LEU A 684 1.82 -25.67 11.91
C LEU A 684 0.29 -25.48 11.86
N ALA A 685 -0.16 -24.24 11.97
CA ALA A 685 -1.51 -23.82 11.60
C ALA A 685 -1.44 -23.21 10.19
N MET A 686 -1.97 -23.89 9.19
CA MET A 686 -1.96 -23.43 7.80
C MET A 686 -3.29 -22.77 7.44
N LEU A 687 -3.24 -21.54 6.94
CA LEU A 687 -4.39 -20.79 6.44
C LEU A 687 -4.14 -20.36 5.00
N HIS A 688 -5.22 -20.22 4.22
CA HIS A 688 -5.15 -19.75 2.86
C HIS A 688 -6.06 -18.53 2.67
N LEU A 689 -5.51 -17.39 2.21
CA LEU A 689 -6.24 -16.13 2.22
C LEU A 689 -7.50 -16.14 1.33
N VAL A 690 -7.48 -16.90 0.22
CA VAL A 690 -8.67 -17.11 -0.67
C VAL A 690 -9.89 -17.66 0.08
N GLN A 691 -9.71 -18.36 1.21
CA GLN A 691 -10.83 -19.00 1.93
C GLN A 691 -11.71 -18.00 2.69
N PHE A 692 -11.26 -16.75 2.83
CA PHE A 692 -11.95 -15.72 3.61
C PHE A 692 -12.78 -14.80 2.72
N ALA A 693 -14.04 -14.61 3.10
CA ALA A 693 -14.98 -13.72 2.42
C ALA A 693 -15.36 -12.49 3.26
N SER A 694 -14.90 -12.43 4.52
CA SER A 694 -15.10 -11.34 5.49
C SER A 694 -13.94 -11.23 6.48
N GLU A 695 -13.70 -10.02 6.96
CA GLU A 695 -12.73 -9.68 8.01
C GLU A 695 -13.01 -10.45 9.32
N ALA A 696 -14.29 -10.57 9.69
CA ALA A 696 -14.69 -11.25 10.92
C ALA A 696 -14.23 -12.72 10.96
N ARG A 697 -14.36 -13.43 9.84
CA ARG A 697 -13.92 -14.83 9.72
C ARG A 697 -12.40 -14.96 9.77
N LEU A 698 -11.68 -14.04 9.12
CA LEU A 698 -10.21 -13.99 9.17
C LEU A 698 -9.72 -13.76 10.61
N ARG A 699 -10.30 -12.77 11.31
CA ARG A 699 -10.00 -12.50 12.74
C ARG A 699 -10.28 -13.71 13.62
N GLU A 700 -11.37 -14.44 13.37
CA GLU A 700 -11.71 -15.63 14.14
C GLU A 700 -10.65 -16.73 13.96
N GLU A 701 -10.29 -17.08 12.72
CA GLU A 701 -9.31 -18.15 12.45
C GLU A 701 -7.90 -17.79 12.93
N VAL A 702 -7.45 -16.56 12.70
CA VAL A 702 -6.17 -16.08 13.25
C VAL A 702 -6.24 -16.07 14.78
N GLY A 703 -7.35 -15.62 15.38
CA GLY A 703 -7.56 -15.59 16.82
C GLY A 703 -7.51 -16.99 17.47
N LYS A 704 -8.01 -18.04 16.80
CA LYS A 704 -7.90 -19.43 17.26
C LYS A 704 -6.45 -19.85 17.49
N PHE A 705 -5.54 -19.44 16.60
CA PHE A 705 -4.11 -19.74 16.75
C PHE A 705 -3.49 -19.06 18.00
N TRP A 706 -3.93 -17.85 18.33
CA TRP A 706 -3.43 -17.09 19.48
C TRP A 706 -4.11 -17.45 20.80
N GLN A 707 -4.94 -18.49 20.84
CA GLN A 707 -5.51 -18.95 22.11
C GLN A 707 -4.44 -19.64 22.98
N PRO A 708 -4.47 -19.46 24.32
CA PRO A 708 -3.52 -20.13 25.21
C PRO A 708 -3.61 -21.66 25.18
N SER A 709 -4.74 -22.22 24.75
CA SER A 709 -4.98 -23.65 24.59
C SER A 709 -4.40 -24.24 23.30
N GLU A 710 -4.04 -23.41 22.32
CA GLU A 710 -3.49 -23.89 21.05
C GLU A 710 -2.04 -24.32 21.21
N SER A 711 -1.80 -25.59 20.88
CA SER A 711 -0.51 -26.27 21.00
C SER A 711 0.47 -25.98 19.86
N ARG A 712 -0.03 -25.46 18.74
CA ARG A 712 0.76 -25.08 17.57
C ARG A 712 1.52 -23.78 17.82
N ASP A 713 2.79 -23.78 17.42
CA ASP A 713 3.71 -22.66 17.63
C ASP A 713 3.91 -21.81 16.37
N VAL A 714 3.51 -22.28 15.18
CA VAL A 714 3.71 -21.53 13.91
C VAL A 714 2.40 -21.38 13.15
N LEU A 715 2.10 -20.14 12.75
CA LEU A 715 1.01 -19.80 11.84
C LEU A 715 1.59 -19.52 10.45
N LEU A 716 1.17 -20.29 9.46
CA LEU A 716 1.56 -20.12 8.06
C LEU A 716 0.34 -19.66 7.26
N LEU A 717 0.42 -18.48 6.66
CA LEU A 717 -0.61 -17.93 5.79
C LEU A 717 -0.12 -17.92 4.34
N GLN A 718 -0.87 -18.55 3.46
CA GLN A 718 -0.59 -18.58 2.01
C GLN A 718 -1.42 -17.53 1.28
N CYS A 719 -0.74 -16.71 0.46
CA CYS A 719 -1.32 -15.58 -0.25
C CYS A 719 -0.79 -15.51 -1.69
N ASP A 720 -1.67 -15.19 -2.63
CA ASP A 720 -1.26 -14.74 -3.97
C ASP A 720 -1.20 -13.21 -4.03
N ALA A 721 -0.12 -12.67 -4.59
CA ALA A 721 0.18 -11.25 -4.54
C ALA A 721 -0.77 -10.38 -5.39
N THR A 722 -1.21 -10.87 -6.56
CA THR A 722 -2.12 -10.12 -7.44
C THR A 722 -3.55 -10.24 -6.95
N LEU A 723 -4.01 -11.45 -6.63
CA LEU A 723 -5.39 -11.71 -6.22
C LEU A 723 -5.74 -11.08 -4.86
N HIS A 724 -4.76 -10.91 -3.96
CA HIS A 724 -5.02 -10.49 -2.58
C HIS A 724 -4.41 -9.15 -2.19
N ALA A 725 -3.85 -8.38 -3.14
CA ALA A 725 -3.11 -7.16 -2.83
C ALA A 725 -3.87 -6.22 -1.85
N GLN A 726 -5.14 -5.95 -2.14
CA GLN A 726 -6.04 -5.11 -1.32
C GLN A 726 -6.37 -5.66 0.07
N HIS A 727 -6.11 -6.93 0.36
CA HIS A 727 -6.40 -7.58 1.64
C HIS A 727 -5.15 -7.77 2.52
N LEU A 728 -3.95 -7.66 1.95
CA LEU A 728 -2.71 -7.99 2.65
C LEU A 728 -2.40 -7.05 3.82
N LEU A 729 -2.63 -5.73 3.66
CA LEU A 729 -2.41 -4.77 4.74
C LEU A 729 -3.32 -5.04 5.95
N LEU A 730 -4.62 -5.25 5.71
CA LEU A 730 -5.58 -5.62 6.75
C LEU A 730 -5.21 -6.94 7.43
N THR A 731 -4.84 -7.94 6.63
CA THR A 731 -4.46 -9.26 7.14
C THR A 731 -3.23 -9.18 8.05
N ARG A 732 -2.21 -8.44 7.62
CA ARG A 732 -1.00 -8.19 8.42
C ARG A 732 -1.33 -7.54 9.76
N GLU A 733 -2.19 -6.53 9.77
CA GLU A 733 -2.56 -5.85 11.01
C GLU A 733 -3.39 -6.74 11.94
N ILE A 734 -4.31 -7.56 11.41
CA ILE A 734 -5.05 -8.57 12.20
C ILE A 734 -4.10 -9.55 12.89
N MET A 735 -3.10 -10.05 12.16
CA MET A 735 -2.12 -10.98 12.71
C MET A 735 -1.29 -10.31 13.81
N ARG A 736 -0.88 -9.05 13.59
CA ARG A 736 -0.14 -8.23 14.57
C ARG A 736 -0.97 -7.89 15.82
N GLU A 737 -2.23 -7.54 15.66
CA GLU A 737 -3.15 -7.23 16.76
C GLU A 737 -3.38 -8.47 17.64
N SER A 738 -3.59 -9.63 17.02
CA SER A 738 -3.80 -10.90 17.73
C SER A 738 -2.58 -11.30 18.55
N GLU A 739 -1.38 -11.12 17.98
CA GLU A 739 -0.11 -11.33 18.67
C GLU A 739 0.06 -10.40 19.89
N ARG A 740 -0.16 -9.09 19.70
CA ARG A 740 -0.09 -8.10 20.79
C ARG A 740 -1.04 -8.46 21.93
N THR A 741 -2.27 -8.83 21.58
CA THR A 741 -3.31 -9.22 22.56
C THR A 741 -2.89 -10.46 23.35
N TYR A 742 -2.29 -11.45 22.71
CA TYR A 742 -1.81 -12.66 23.36
C TYR A 742 -0.71 -12.38 24.40
N TYR A 743 0.30 -11.58 24.02
CA TYR A 743 1.41 -11.24 24.91
C TYR A 743 1.06 -10.21 25.98
N ALA A 744 0.04 -9.36 25.77
CA ALA A 744 -0.48 -8.46 26.81
C ALA A 744 -1.14 -9.21 27.98
N GLY A 745 -1.60 -10.45 27.75
CA GLY A 745 -2.38 -11.23 28.71
C GLY A 745 -1.62 -11.94 29.83
N GLY A 746 -0.37 -11.60 30.15
CA GLY A 746 0.39 -12.15 31.30
C GLY A 746 1.75 -12.79 30.98
N THR A 747 2.51 -13.16 32.02
CA THR A 747 3.98 -13.34 31.98
C THR A 747 4.53 -14.73 31.62
N GLU A 748 3.70 -15.71 31.24
CA GLU A 748 4.17 -17.02 30.75
C GLU A 748 3.42 -17.43 29.48
N ARG A 749 3.76 -16.78 28.36
CA ARG A 749 3.22 -17.10 27.04
C ARG A 749 4.24 -17.88 26.23
N ARG A 750 3.78 -18.97 25.61
CA ARG A 750 4.62 -19.78 24.72
C ARG A 750 4.96 -18.94 23.47
N PRO A 751 6.23 -18.88 23.03
CA PRO A 751 6.61 -18.12 21.85
C PRO A 751 5.94 -18.71 20.62
N LYS A 752 5.33 -17.84 19.82
CA LYS A 752 4.68 -18.21 18.55
C LYS A 752 5.25 -17.40 17.40
N VAL A 753 5.27 -17.98 16.21
CA VAL A 753 5.84 -17.43 14.98
C VAL A 753 4.77 -17.28 13.92
N GLN A 754 4.90 -16.25 13.08
CA GLN A 754 4.02 -16.00 11.94
C GLN A 754 4.81 -16.01 10.64
N ILE A 755 4.27 -16.67 9.62
CA ILE A 755 4.89 -16.80 8.32
C ILE A 755 3.85 -16.47 7.25
N ILE A 756 4.20 -15.60 6.31
CA ILE A 756 3.42 -15.35 5.10
C ILE A 756 4.20 -15.91 3.93
N VAL A 757 3.59 -16.83 3.17
CA VAL A 757 4.12 -17.29 1.88
C VAL A 757 3.36 -16.55 0.80
N LEU A 758 4.05 -15.64 0.11
CA LEU A 758 3.48 -14.77 -0.91
C LEU A 758 3.96 -15.22 -2.30
N HIS A 759 3.00 -15.65 -3.11
CA HIS A 759 3.21 -16.13 -4.46
C HIS A 759 3.19 -14.95 -5.44
N VAL A 760 4.26 -14.80 -6.21
CA VAL A 760 4.50 -13.68 -7.13
C VAL A 760 4.73 -14.22 -8.54
N SER A 761 4.24 -13.51 -9.57
CA SER A 761 4.49 -13.87 -10.97
C SER A 761 5.89 -13.45 -11.43
N ARG A 762 6.59 -14.32 -12.18
CA ARG A 762 7.85 -13.98 -12.87
C ARG A 762 7.60 -12.98 -14.00
N PHE A 763 8.32 -11.86 -14.03
CA PHE A 763 8.32 -10.81 -15.05
C PHE A 763 6.94 -10.17 -15.29
N GLN A 764 6.72 -8.97 -14.74
CA GLN A 764 5.45 -8.24 -14.89
C GLN A 764 5.38 -7.60 -16.28
N ARG A 765 4.71 -8.25 -17.23
CA ARG A 765 4.62 -7.78 -18.63
C ARG A 765 3.53 -6.74 -18.88
N ASP A 766 2.53 -6.66 -17.99
CA ASP A 766 1.36 -5.80 -18.18
C ASP A 766 1.40 -4.59 -17.24
N ALA A 767 1.09 -3.40 -17.77
CA ALA A 767 1.03 -2.17 -17.00
C ALA A 767 -0.03 -2.21 -15.87
N GLU A 768 -1.15 -2.92 -16.09
CA GLU A 768 -2.17 -3.14 -15.06
C GLU A 768 -1.65 -4.05 -13.93
N ALA A 769 -0.90 -5.10 -14.26
CA ALA A 769 -0.28 -5.97 -13.27
C ALA A 769 0.84 -5.26 -12.49
N ALA A 770 1.56 -4.32 -13.12
CA ALA A 770 2.55 -3.48 -12.45
C ALA A 770 1.92 -2.49 -11.46
N ALA A 771 0.75 -1.93 -11.81
CA ALA A 771 -0.04 -1.07 -10.92
C ALA A 771 -0.70 -1.87 -9.77
N GLU A 772 -1.12 -3.11 -10.00
CA GLU A 772 -1.59 -4.01 -8.94
C GLU A 772 -0.44 -4.50 -8.05
N ALA A 773 0.78 -4.64 -8.59
CA ALA A 773 1.97 -4.96 -7.80
C ALA A 773 2.39 -3.84 -6.84
N GLU A 774 2.00 -2.59 -7.09
CA GLU A 774 2.14 -1.47 -6.15
C GLU A 774 1.08 -1.44 -5.04
N ARG A 775 0.13 -2.39 -5.01
CA ARG A 775 -0.87 -2.47 -3.95
C ARG A 775 -0.47 -3.38 -2.80
N TRP A 776 0.47 -4.29 -3.01
CA TRP A 776 1.02 -5.12 -1.94
C TRP A 776 2.45 -4.68 -1.64
N GLU A 777 2.62 -3.91 -0.58
CA GLU A 777 3.95 -3.44 -0.16
C GLU A 777 4.28 -3.97 1.23
N PHE A 778 5.53 -4.41 1.39
CA PHE A 778 6.10 -4.78 2.67
C PHE A 778 7.38 -3.98 2.87
N SER A 779 7.31 -2.94 3.69
CA SER A 779 8.51 -2.21 4.08
C SER A 779 9.44 -3.05 4.94
N CYS A 780 10.73 -2.77 4.87
CA CYS A 780 11.73 -3.38 5.75
C CYS A 780 11.56 -2.97 7.22
N LEU A 781 10.83 -1.87 7.49
CA LEU A 781 10.51 -1.43 8.85
C LEU A 781 9.29 -2.14 9.46
N SER A 782 8.54 -2.93 8.67
CA SER A 782 7.34 -3.64 9.14
C SER A 782 7.59 -4.71 10.22
N GLY A 783 8.85 -5.06 10.46
CA GLY A 783 9.26 -6.10 11.41
C GLY A 783 9.15 -7.53 10.85
N TRP A 784 8.84 -7.67 9.56
CA TRP A 784 8.87 -8.93 8.83
C TRP A 784 10.24 -9.11 8.19
N LYS A 785 10.92 -10.23 8.49
CA LYS A 785 12.11 -10.63 7.72
C LYS A 785 11.64 -11.11 6.36
N GLN A 786 12.17 -10.54 5.28
CA GLN A 786 11.80 -10.90 3.91
C GLN A 786 12.88 -11.75 3.28
N VAL A 787 12.49 -12.83 2.60
CA VAL A 787 13.40 -13.77 1.94
C VAL A 787 12.74 -14.30 0.66
N VAL A 788 13.50 -14.36 -0.43
CA VAL A 788 13.07 -15.02 -1.67
C VAL A 788 13.44 -16.50 -1.63
N VAL A 789 12.46 -17.35 -1.89
CA VAL A 789 12.63 -18.78 -2.12
C VAL A 789 12.04 -19.10 -3.49
N ASP A 790 12.92 -19.25 -4.48
CA ASP A 790 12.56 -19.40 -5.90
C ASP A 790 11.53 -20.51 -6.13
N ARG A 791 11.81 -21.69 -5.54
CA ARG A 791 10.94 -22.88 -5.55
C ARG A 791 10.75 -23.40 -4.15
N LEU A 792 9.50 -23.58 -3.74
CA LEU A 792 9.22 -24.08 -2.39
C LEU A 792 9.68 -25.53 -2.19
N GLU A 793 9.62 -26.36 -3.25
CA GLU A 793 10.07 -27.76 -3.23
C GLU A 793 11.58 -27.93 -3.34
N GLY A 794 12.32 -26.84 -3.55
CA GLY A 794 13.76 -26.91 -3.75
C GLY A 794 14.51 -27.42 -2.52
N THR A 795 15.76 -27.78 -2.71
CA THR A 795 16.62 -28.41 -1.70
C THR A 795 18.02 -27.84 -1.74
N SER A 796 18.77 -27.95 -0.65
CA SER A 796 20.19 -27.54 -0.58
C SER A 796 21.07 -28.15 -1.71
N SER A 797 20.70 -29.31 -2.26
CA SER A 797 21.33 -29.87 -3.46
C SER A 797 21.16 -29.00 -4.71
N ASP A 798 20.03 -28.32 -4.86
CA ASP A 798 19.76 -27.42 -5.99
C ASP A 798 20.71 -26.22 -5.99
N PHE A 799 21.02 -25.67 -4.81
CA PHE A 799 22.01 -24.60 -4.67
C PHE A 799 23.43 -25.07 -4.90
N THR A 800 23.75 -26.29 -4.46
CA THR A 800 25.03 -26.94 -4.79
C THR A 800 25.18 -27.10 -6.31
N LEU A 801 24.09 -27.41 -7.02
CA LEU A 801 24.06 -27.46 -8.49
C LEU A 801 24.27 -26.11 -9.13
N LEU A 802 23.61 -25.06 -8.67
CA LEU A 802 23.82 -23.71 -9.18
C LEU A 802 25.25 -23.21 -8.93
N GLN A 803 25.82 -23.49 -7.75
CA GLN A 803 27.20 -23.13 -7.43
C GLN A 803 28.20 -23.86 -8.33
N ALA A 804 28.00 -25.15 -8.59
CA ALA A 804 28.84 -25.89 -9.55
C ALA A 804 28.66 -25.39 -10.98
N ALA A 805 27.42 -25.08 -11.39
CA ALA A 805 27.11 -24.55 -12.72
C ALA A 805 27.78 -23.20 -12.98
N ARG A 806 27.90 -22.36 -11.95
CA ARG A 806 28.61 -21.07 -11.99
C ARG A 806 30.10 -21.23 -12.29
N SER A 807 30.75 -22.26 -11.74
CA SER A 807 32.18 -22.53 -11.98
C SER A 807 32.46 -23.35 -13.24
N ALA A 808 31.46 -24.04 -13.79
CA ALA A 808 31.61 -24.88 -14.97
C ALA A 808 31.60 -24.07 -16.29
N ARG A 809 32.33 -24.55 -17.30
CA ARG A 809 32.35 -24.01 -18.67
C ARG A 809 31.04 -24.31 -19.43
N GLY A 810 30.26 -25.28 -18.98
CA GLY A 810 28.96 -25.63 -19.55
C GLY A 810 28.35 -26.89 -18.94
N ALA A 811 27.13 -27.23 -19.36
CA ALA A 811 26.39 -28.39 -18.88
C ALA A 811 27.14 -29.73 -19.05
N ALA A 812 27.96 -29.88 -20.10
CA ALA A 812 28.73 -31.10 -20.34
C ALA A 812 29.80 -31.35 -19.25
N GLU A 813 30.44 -30.29 -18.72
CA GLU A 813 31.46 -30.41 -17.67
C GLU A 813 30.87 -30.84 -16.32
N LEU A 814 29.62 -30.44 -16.05
CA LEU A 814 28.88 -30.89 -14.86
C LEU A 814 28.65 -32.40 -14.85
N VAL A 815 28.64 -33.04 -16.03
CA VAL A 815 28.41 -34.47 -16.19
C VAL A 815 29.72 -35.25 -16.25
N THR A 816 30.75 -34.73 -16.93
CA THR A 816 32.03 -35.46 -17.15
C THR A 816 32.97 -35.45 -15.95
N GLY A 817 32.86 -34.46 -15.05
CA GLY A 817 33.51 -34.50 -13.74
C GLY A 817 35.03 -34.30 -13.71
N GLU A 818 35.66 -33.81 -14.79
CA GLU A 818 37.02 -33.25 -14.67
C GLU A 818 36.94 -32.07 -13.68
N HIS A 819 37.78 -32.10 -12.64
CA HIS A 819 37.78 -31.19 -11.47
C HIS A 819 36.84 -31.52 -10.29
N GLY A 820 36.37 -32.75 -10.12
CA GLY A 820 35.88 -33.23 -8.81
C GLY A 820 34.38 -33.05 -8.52
N THR A 821 33.57 -32.71 -9.54
CA THR A 821 32.11 -32.53 -9.46
C THR A 821 31.30 -33.83 -9.61
N ARG A 822 31.83 -34.97 -9.16
CA ARG A 822 31.21 -36.31 -9.34
C ARG A 822 29.89 -36.54 -8.57
N ARG A 823 29.29 -35.50 -7.98
CA ARG A 823 28.17 -35.62 -7.01
C ARG A 823 27.11 -34.52 -7.06
N VAL A 824 27.05 -33.70 -8.09
CA VAL A 824 26.22 -32.48 -8.04
C VAL A 824 24.78 -32.71 -8.52
N VAL A 825 24.53 -33.63 -9.45
CA VAL A 825 23.17 -33.95 -9.97
C VAL A 825 22.51 -35.10 -9.19
N GLY A 826 23.13 -35.57 -8.10
CA GLY A 826 22.67 -36.76 -7.36
C GLY A 826 22.85 -38.10 -8.10
N ALA A 827 23.27 -38.07 -9.37
CA ALA A 827 23.47 -39.23 -10.23
C ALA A 827 24.81 -39.14 -11.01
N SER A 828 25.47 -40.28 -11.16
CA SER A 828 26.64 -40.48 -12.03
C SER A 828 26.25 -40.44 -13.52
N LEU A 829 27.20 -40.16 -14.42
CA LEU A 829 26.96 -40.24 -15.88
C LEU A 829 26.32 -41.58 -16.26
N ARG A 830 26.76 -42.68 -15.63
CA ARG A 830 26.19 -44.01 -15.84
C ARG A 830 24.71 -44.09 -15.45
N GLU A 831 24.32 -43.55 -14.30
CA GLU A 831 22.93 -43.51 -13.85
C GLU A 831 22.07 -42.63 -14.76
N LEU A 832 22.58 -41.47 -15.19
CA LEU A 832 21.92 -40.61 -16.17
C LEU A 832 21.74 -41.28 -17.53
N ILE A 833 22.72 -42.05 -18.00
CA ILE A 833 22.60 -42.83 -19.24
C ILE A 833 21.46 -43.83 -19.12
N VAL A 834 21.38 -44.58 -18.01
CA VAL A 834 20.32 -45.55 -17.77
C VAL A 834 18.95 -44.87 -17.71
N GLU A 835 18.83 -43.77 -16.95
CA GLU A 835 17.58 -43.03 -16.81
C GLU A 835 17.09 -42.45 -18.15
N GLN A 836 18.01 -41.96 -19.00
CA GLN A 836 17.67 -41.35 -20.28
C GLN A 836 17.67 -42.33 -21.47
N LEU A 837 18.01 -43.60 -21.24
CA LEU A 837 18.01 -44.66 -22.26
C LEU A 837 16.64 -44.82 -22.94
N PRO A 838 15.51 -44.88 -22.21
CA PRO A 838 14.20 -45.05 -22.83
C PRO A 838 13.82 -43.84 -23.69
N TRP A 839 14.21 -42.63 -23.26
CA TRP A 839 13.99 -41.41 -24.03
C TRP A 839 14.79 -41.45 -25.34
N ALA A 840 16.08 -41.82 -25.27
CA ALA A 840 16.97 -41.82 -26.42
C ALA A 840 16.57 -42.87 -27.47
N ILE A 841 16.19 -44.07 -27.04
CA ILE A 841 15.72 -45.15 -27.94
C ILE A 841 14.42 -44.75 -28.65
N ARG A 842 13.46 -44.16 -27.92
CA ARG A 842 12.16 -43.74 -28.49
C ARG A 842 12.27 -42.63 -29.54
N ARG A 843 13.39 -41.90 -29.61
CA ARG A 843 13.63 -40.87 -30.63
C ARG A 843 14.04 -41.46 -31.97
N ILE A 844 14.40 -42.74 -32.03
CA ILE A 844 14.72 -43.43 -33.27
C ILE A 844 13.41 -43.87 -33.94
N SER A 845 13.16 -43.38 -35.15
CA SER A 845 11.99 -43.75 -35.95
C SER A 845 12.31 -44.91 -36.88
N TYR A 846 11.47 -45.95 -36.84
CA TYR A 846 11.60 -47.19 -37.60
C TYR A 846 10.52 -47.27 -38.70
N PRO A 847 10.66 -46.54 -39.82
CA PRO A 847 9.60 -46.41 -40.82
C PRO A 847 9.22 -47.72 -41.54
N HIS A 848 10.02 -48.77 -41.40
CA HIS A 848 9.85 -50.05 -42.11
C HIS A 848 9.48 -51.23 -41.21
N ARG A 849 9.24 -51.01 -39.91
CA ARG A 849 8.77 -52.05 -38.98
C ARG A 849 7.33 -51.80 -38.55
N GLU A 850 6.60 -52.86 -38.23
CA GLU A 850 5.28 -52.68 -37.61
C GLU A 850 5.41 -52.03 -36.22
N PRO A 851 4.41 -51.26 -35.75
CA PRO A 851 4.46 -50.58 -34.46
C PRO A 851 4.68 -51.54 -33.27
N ARG A 852 4.11 -52.76 -33.32
CA ARG A 852 4.29 -53.77 -32.26
C ARG A 852 5.69 -54.35 -32.23
N GLU A 853 6.27 -54.64 -33.39
CA GLU A 853 7.64 -55.16 -33.51
C GLU A 853 8.68 -54.10 -33.15
N THR A 854 8.39 -52.84 -33.45
CA THR A 854 9.22 -51.70 -33.04
C THR A 854 9.28 -51.59 -31.52
N LEU A 855 8.12 -51.66 -30.84
CA LEU A 855 8.07 -51.56 -29.39
C LEU A 855 8.81 -52.73 -28.72
N ASP A 856 8.59 -53.96 -29.19
CA ASP A 856 9.28 -55.16 -28.68
C ASP A 856 10.81 -55.07 -28.87
N HIS A 857 11.26 -54.57 -30.03
CA HIS A 857 12.69 -54.30 -30.29
C HIS A 857 13.26 -53.25 -29.34
N MET A 858 12.57 -52.12 -29.17
CA MET A 858 13.00 -51.05 -28.26
C MET A 858 13.16 -51.56 -26.83
N THR A 859 12.19 -52.33 -26.32
CA THR A 859 12.24 -52.90 -24.96
C THR A 859 13.36 -53.94 -24.82
N LYS A 860 13.61 -54.76 -25.85
CA LYS A 860 14.73 -55.72 -25.86
C LYS A 860 16.09 -55.03 -25.85
N VAL A 861 16.26 -53.96 -26.62
CA VAL A 861 17.50 -53.18 -26.65
C VAL A 861 17.73 -52.47 -25.31
N GLU A 862 16.68 -51.86 -24.75
CA GLU A 862 16.71 -51.21 -23.44
C GLU A 862 17.19 -52.19 -22.35
N THR A 863 16.52 -53.34 -22.22
CA THR A 863 16.87 -54.37 -21.24
C THR A 863 18.26 -54.98 -21.48
N ALA A 864 18.70 -55.14 -22.73
CA ALA A 864 20.00 -55.69 -23.06
C ALA A 864 21.16 -54.73 -22.73
N ILE A 865 20.97 -53.42 -22.88
CA ILE A 865 21.95 -52.40 -22.49
C ILE A 865 22.02 -52.27 -20.97
N GLU A 866 20.88 -52.27 -20.28
CA GLU A 866 20.81 -52.16 -18.82
C GLU A 866 21.46 -53.36 -18.10
N SER A 867 21.24 -54.57 -18.63
CA SER A 867 21.75 -55.81 -18.02
C SER A 867 23.23 -56.09 -18.30
N ASN A 868 23.84 -55.43 -19.29
CA ASN A 868 25.23 -55.65 -19.67
C ASN A 868 26.16 -54.51 -19.21
N ALA A 869 26.86 -54.75 -18.10
CA ALA A 869 27.76 -53.76 -17.49
C ALA A 869 28.92 -53.31 -18.41
N GLU A 870 29.41 -54.20 -19.28
CA GLU A 870 30.53 -53.90 -20.17
C GLU A 870 30.09 -53.04 -21.37
N VAL A 871 28.92 -53.34 -21.95
CA VAL A 871 28.27 -52.50 -22.97
C VAL A 871 27.98 -51.12 -22.43
N LEU A 872 27.37 -51.03 -21.24
CA LEU A 872 27.07 -49.76 -20.60
C LEU A 872 28.34 -48.94 -20.32
N GLY A 873 29.42 -49.59 -19.85
CA GLY A 873 30.72 -48.93 -19.64
C GLY A 873 31.36 -48.41 -20.93
N ARG A 874 31.16 -49.09 -22.08
CA ARG A 874 31.64 -48.62 -23.39
C ARG A 874 30.81 -47.44 -23.92
N ILE A 875 29.49 -47.49 -23.75
CA ILE A 875 28.60 -46.36 -24.06
C ILE A 875 29.00 -45.14 -23.23
N GLU A 876 29.25 -45.32 -21.93
CA GLU A 876 29.73 -44.27 -21.03
C GLU A 876 31.05 -43.66 -21.52
N ALA A 877 32.04 -44.47 -21.90
CA ALA A 877 33.33 -43.99 -22.40
C ALA A 877 33.21 -43.22 -23.73
N LEU A 878 32.37 -43.69 -24.66
CA LEU A 878 32.12 -43.01 -25.94
C LEU A 878 31.39 -41.68 -25.75
N LEU A 879 30.38 -41.64 -24.87
CA LEU A 879 29.70 -40.40 -24.48
C LEU A 879 30.65 -39.42 -23.81
N THR A 880 31.50 -39.89 -22.90
CA THR A 880 32.53 -39.05 -22.26
C THR A 880 33.43 -38.39 -23.30
N LEU A 881 33.91 -39.15 -24.29
CA LEU A 881 34.74 -38.60 -25.37
C LEU A 881 33.99 -37.55 -26.22
N GLU A 882 32.72 -37.77 -26.54
CA GLU A 882 31.92 -36.81 -27.32
C GLU A 882 31.62 -35.55 -26.50
N LEU A 883 31.35 -35.70 -25.20
CA LEU A 883 31.15 -34.58 -24.27
C LEU A 883 32.41 -33.75 -24.11
N VAL A 884 33.59 -34.37 -23.90
CA VAL A 884 34.88 -33.65 -23.82
C VAL A 884 35.16 -32.86 -25.11
N LYS A 885 34.95 -33.48 -26.28
CA LYS A 885 35.07 -32.76 -27.57
C LYS A 885 34.12 -31.57 -27.68
N SER A 886 32.89 -31.71 -27.16
CA SER A 886 31.92 -30.61 -27.17
C SER A 886 32.35 -29.45 -26.27
N ILE A 887 32.98 -29.74 -25.13
CA ILE A 887 33.54 -28.75 -24.21
C ILE A 887 34.68 -27.99 -24.90
N GLU A 888 35.58 -28.70 -25.58
CA GLU A 888 36.72 -28.08 -26.29
C GLU A 888 36.29 -27.27 -27.53
N ALA A 889 35.30 -27.74 -28.29
CA ALA A 889 34.85 -27.10 -29.53
C ALA A 889 33.94 -25.88 -29.31
N GLY A 890 33.22 -25.81 -28.18
CA GLY A 890 32.26 -24.74 -27.85
C GLY A 890 32.76 -23.71 -26.85
N TRP A 891 34.05 -23.72 -26.50
CA TRP A 891 34.57 -22.96 -25.37
C TRP A 891 34.39 -21.44 -25.52
N LYS A 892 33.56 -20.87 -24.63
CA LYS A 892 33.56 -19.47 -24.25
C LYS A 892 33.79 -19.40 -22.74
N PRO A 893 34.61 -18.47 -22.23
CA PRO A 893 34.87 -18.37 -20.79
C PRO A 893 33.58 -18.07 -19.99
N GLY A 894 33.16 -19.02 -19.16
CA GLY A 894 32.48 -18.83 -17.86
C GLY A 894 31.12 -18.13 -17.80
N ARG A 895 30.35 -18.01 -18.90
CA ARG A 895 29.12 -17.18 -18.93
C ARG A 895 27.81 -17.91 -19.23
N TRP A 896 27.82 -19.24 -19.32
CA TRP A 896 26.64 -19.99 -19.78
C TRP A 896 25.46 -19.95 -18.77
N LEU A 897 25.74 -20.00 -17.46
CA LEU A 897 24.71 -19.92 -16.42
C LEU A 897 24.01 -18.55 -16.48
N GLN A 898 24.79 -17.49 -16.66
CA GLN A 898 24.31 -16.13 -16.75
C GLN A 898 23.53 -15.93 -18.07
N GLU A 899 23.98 -16.52 -19.18
CA GLU A 899 23.22 -16.54 -20.45
C GLU A 899 21.87 -17.27 -20.31
N LEU A 900 21.81 -18.39 -19.57
CA LEU A 900 20.55 -19.07 -19.26
C LEU A 900 19.65 -18.22 -18.38
N ALA A 901 20.22 -17.57 -17.37
CA ALA A 901 19.48 -16.68 -16.50
C ALA A 901 18.87 -15.51 -17.30
N CYS A 902 19.52 -15.03 -18.36
CA CYS A 902 18.97 -13.95 -19.18
C CYS A 902 17.84 -14.38 -20.13
N ASP A 903 17.65 -15.68 -20.38
CA ASP A 903 16.54 -16.19 -21.22
C ASP A 903 15.24 -16.26 -20.40
N GLN A 904 14.51 -15.14 -20.37
CA GLN A 904 13.22 -15.03 -19.68
C GLN A 904 12.21 -16.08 -20.17
N GLY A 905 12.19 -16.38 -21.47
CA GLY A 905 11.28 -17.36 -22.05
C GLY A 905 11.56 -18.78 -21.55
N ALA A 906 12.83 -19.15 -21.44
CA ALA A 906 13.24 -20.43 -20.86
C ALA A 906 12.95 -20.49 -19.36
N LEU A 907 13.18 -19.43 -18.60
CA LEU A 907 12.88 -19.39 -17.17
C LEU A 907 11.38 -19.54 -16.86
N ILE A 908 10.51 -18.89 -17.65
CA ILE A 908 9.06 -19.05 -17.50
C ILE A 908 8.65 -20.50 -17.78
N ARG A 909 9.20 -21.13 -18.84
CA ARG A 909 8.90 -22.53 -19.17
C ARG A 909 9.40 -23.52 -18.12
N ALA A 910 10.61 -23.29 -17.62
CA ALA A 910 11.27 -24.18 -16.67
C ALA A 910 10.85 -23.92 -15.21
N SER A 911 10.08 -22.86 -14.92
CA SER A 911 9.65 -22.38 -13.59
C SER A 911 10.76 -21.85 -12.66
N SER A 912 12.01 -22.29 -12.82
CA SER A 912 13.17 -21.72 -12.11
C SER A 912 14.50 -21.92 -12.83
N LEU A 913 15.53 -21.17 -12.41
CA LEU A 913 16.89 -21.33 -12.94
C LEU A 913 17.43 -22.72 -12.69
N CYS A 914 17.24 -23.28 -11.49
CA CYS A 914 17.75 -24.61 -11.18
C CYS A 914 17.11 -25.67 -12.08
N SER A 915 15.79 -25.60 -12.29
CA SER A 915 15.07 -26.51 -13.20
C SER A 915 15.59 -26.39 -14.63
N LEU A 916 15.91 -25.17 -15.08
CA LEU A 916 16.49 -24.92 -16.40
C LEU A 916 17.91 -25.51 -16.51
N VAL A 917 18.73 -25.36 -15.48
CA VAL A 917 20.07 -25.96 -15.42
C VAL A 917 19.97 -27.50 -15.46
N GLN A 918 19.08 -28.09 -14.66
CA GLN A 918 18.80 -29.54 -14.67
C GLN A 918 18.36 -30.00 -16.07
N GLU A 919 17.43 -29.27 -16.72
CA GLU A 919 17.00 -29.59 -18.08
C GLU A 919 18.16 -29.54 -19.08
N LYS A 920 19.05 -28.54 -18.98
CA LYS A 920 20.23 -28.40 -19.86
C LYS A 920 21.27 -29.49 -19.61
N VAL A 921 21.48 -29.89 -18.35
CA VAL A 921 22.34 -31.02 -17.98
C VAL A 921 21.78 -32.32 -18.55
N LEU A 922 20.48 -32.57 -18.40
CA LEU A 922 19.82 -33.73 -18.99
C LEU A 922 19.91 -33.72 -20.52
N ASN A 923 19.68 -32.57 -21.15
CA ASN A 923 19.75 -32.41 -22.61
C ASN A 923 21.18 -32.60 -23.15
N ALA A 924 22.20 -32.24 -22.38
CA ALA A 924 23.61 -32.48 -22.71
C ALA A 924 23.93 -33.98 -22.80
N VAL A 925 23.21 -34.85 -22.08
CA VAL A 925 23.35 -36.31 -22.18
C VAL A 925 22.40 -36.89 -23.24
N ARG A 926 21.13 -36.45 -23.24
CA ARG A 926 20.06 -36.97 -24.11
C ARG A 926 20.41 -36.90 -25.59
N GLN A 927 20.84 -35.73 -26.08
CA GLN A 927 21.10 -35.54 -27.52
C GLN A 927 22.28 -36.40 -28.01
N PRO A 928 23.47 -36.36 -27.37
CA PRO A 928 24.58 -37.23 -27.75
C PRO A 928 24.26 -38.72 -27.59
N LEU A 929 23.53 -39.12 -26.53
CA LEU A 929 23.13 -40.51 -26.33
C LEU A 929 22.20 -40.99 -27.45
N ALA A 930 21.17 -40.21 -27.81
CA ALA A 930 20.27 -40.56 -28.92
C ALA A 930 21.01 -40.65 -30.26
N LEU A 931 21.94 -39.72 -30.54
CA LEU A 931 22.80 -39.78 -31.73
C LEU A 931 23.72 -40.99 -31.73
N LEU A 932 24.30 -41.34 -30.59
CA LEU A 932 25.17 -42.51 -30.44
C LEU A 932 24.37 -43.79 -30.68
N LEU A 933 23.23 -43.95 -30.03
CA LEU A 933 22.33 -45.10 -30.22
C LEU A 933 21.83 -45.18 -31.66
N TYR A 934 21.47 -44.07 -32.28
CA TYR A 934 21.12 -44.02 -33.70
C TYR A 934 22.27 -44.48 -34.60
N ARG A 935 23.52 -44.06 -34.34
CA ARG A 935 24.71 -44.52 -35.08
C ARG A 935 24.92 -46.02 -34.91
N LEU A 936 24.72 -46.55 -33.69
CA LEU A 936 24.83 -47.97 -33.40
C LEU A 936 23.71 -48.78 -34.08
N GLU A 937 22.46 -48.30 -34.04
CA GLU A 937 21.30 -48.95 -34.69
C GLU A 937 21.46 -48.97 -36.21
N ARG A 938 21.89 -47.86 -36.82
CA ARG A 938 22.15 -47.77 -38.27
C ARG A 938 23.21 -48.77 -38.73
N GLN A 939 24.10 -49.19 -37.83
CA GLN A 939 25.14 -50.18 -38.11
C GLN A 939 24.74 -51.60 -37.69
N SER A 940 23.46 -51.86 -37.38
CA SER A 940 22.97 -53.15 -36.85
C SER A 940 23.69 -53.61 -35.57
N ALA A 941 24.24 -52.66 -34.80
CA ALA A 941 24.97 -52.96 -33.58
C ALA A 941 24.03 -53.19 -32.39
N LEU A 942 22.90 -52.48 -32.29
CA LEU A 942 22.00 -52.64 -31.14
C LEU A 942 21.17 -53.95 -31.18
N SER A 943 20.74 -54.39 -32.37
CA SER A 943 19.99 -55.64 -32.56
C SER A 943 20.79 -56.87 -32.15
N SER A 944 22.11 -56.85 -32.39
CA SER A 944 23.00 -57.97 -32.07
C SER A 944 23.27 -58.11 -30.57
N ILE A 945 23.16 -57.03 -29.79
CA ILE A 945 23.26 -57.07 -28.31
C ILE A 945 22.05 -57.81 -27.73
N ALA A 946 20.85 -57.57 -28.25
CA ALA A 946 19.62 -58.22 -27.80
C ALA A 946 19.62 -59.74 -28.08
N THR A 947 20.41 -60.22 -29.04
CA THR A 947 20.55 -61.64 -29.39
C THR A 947 21.78 -62.33 -28.78
N ALA A 948 22.74 -61.55 -28.24
CA ALA A 948 23.96 -62.07 -27.64
C ALA A 948 23.70 -62.49 -26.19
N THR A 949 23.22 -63.73 -25.99
CA THR A 949 22.75 -64.24 -24.69
C THR A 949 23.86 -64.61 -23.69
N ASP A 950 25.14 -64.64 -24.08
CA ASP A 950 26.26 -65.00 -23.21
C ASP A 950 27.38 -63.95 -23.21
N ALA A 951 27.87 -63.61 -22.02
CA ALA A 951 28.97 -62.67 -21.75
C ALA A 951 30.34 -63.06 -22.36
N GLY A 952 30.42 -64.21 -23.06
CA GLY A 952 31.61 -64.71 -23.75
C GLY A 952 31.42 -64.95 -25.26
N SER A 953 30.34 -64.46 -25.88
CA SER A 953 30.13 -64.64 -27.33
C SER A 953 31.13 -63.83 -28.17
N GLU A 954 31.62 -64.42 -29.26
CA GLU A 954 32.48 -63.72 -30.25
C GLU A 954 31.81 -62.44 -30.79
N GLN A 955 30.48 -62.42 -30.83
CA GLN A 955 29.67 -61.26 -31.20
C GLN A 955 29.84 -60.10 -30.21
N LEU A 956 29.84 -60.36 -28.90
CA LEU A 956 30.06 -59.33 -27.88
C LEU A 956 31.52 -58.83 -27.90
N ALA A 957 32.50 -59.73 -28.09
CA ALA A 957 33.90 -59.35 -28.24
C ALA A 957 34.13 -58.48 -29.49
N LEU A 958 33.47 -58.79 -30.60
CA LEU A 958 33.47 -57.96 -31.82
C LEU A 958 32.76 -56.62 -31.56
N TRP A 959 31.63 -56.64 -30.85
CA TRP A 959 30.87 -55.44 -30.50
C TRP A 959 31.73 -54.44 -29.71
N ILE A 960 32.43 -54.94 -28.69
CA ILE A 960 33.28 -54.14 -27.80
C ILE A 960 34.58 -53.72 -28.49
N GLY A 961 35.19 -54.62 -29.29
CA GLY A 961 36.50 -54.41 -29.90
C GLY A 961 36.54 -53.38 -31.02
N VAL A 962 35.39 -53.06 -31.63
CA VAL A 962 35.33 -52.14 -32.79
C VAL A 962 35.40 -50.66 -32.39
N PHE A 963 35.19 -50.29 -31.11
CA PHE A 963 35.24 -48.88 -30.68
C PHE A 963 35.85 -48.63 -29.28
N LEU A 964 37.18 -48.42 -29.25
CA LEU A 964 37.92 -47.41 -28.47
C LEU A 964 39.39 -47.44 -28.94
N PRO A 965 40.01 -46.29 -29.30
CA PRO A 965 41.32 -46.29 -29.91
C PRO A 965 42.39 -46.47 -28.83
N GLU A 966 43.00 -47.65 -28.76
CA GLU A 966 44.43 -47.68 -28.43
C GLU A 966 45.27 -47.33 -29.67
N HIS A 967 44.73 -47.53 -30.90
CA HIS A 967 45.48 -47.34 -32.15
C HIS A 967 44.62 -46.87 -33.35
N GLY A 968 44.15 -45.62 -33.37
CA GLY A 968 43.79 -44.91 -34.63
C GLY A 968 42.78 -45.59 -35.59
N GLY A 969 41.81 -46.36 -35.09
CA GLY A 969 40.76 -46.99 -35.88
C GLY A 969 39.70 -46.02 -36.42
N PRO A 970 38.87 -46.43 -37.40
CA PRO A 970 37.90 -45.56 -38.05
C PRO A 970 36.89 -45.01 -37.03
N ALA A 971 36.69 -43.70 -37.02
CA ALA A 971 35.64 -43.07 -36.23
C ALA A 971 34.26 -43.55 -36.70
N LEU A 972 33.29 -43.71 -35.78
CA LEU A 972 31.88 -43.94 -36.15
C LEU A 972 31.50 -42.99 -37.29
N PRO A 973 30.99 -43.48 -38.43
CA PRO A 973 30.75 -42.64 -39.60
C PRO A 973 29.82 -41.49 -39.23
N ARG A 974 30.20 -40.27 -39.65
CA ARG A 974 29.41 -39.07 -39.40
C ARG A 974 28.00 -39.25 -39.98
N PRO A 975 26.95 -38.73 -39.31
CA PRO A 975 25.61 -38.73 -39.91
C PRO A 975 25.67 -38.05 -41.28
N PRO A 976 24.94 -38.55 -42.29
CA PRO A 976 24.89 -37.91 -43.60
C PRO A 976 24.27 -36.52 -43.45
N THR A 977 24.78 -35.56 -44.21
CA THR A 977 24.30 -34.16 -44.23
C THR A 977 22.82 -34.03 -44.64
N SER A 978 22.22 -35.11 -45.15
CA SER A 978 20.84 -35.20 -45.62
C SER A 978 19.86 -35.89 -44.66
N CYS A 979 20.27 -36.31 -43.46
CA CYS A 979 19.27 -36.73 -42.46
C CYS A 979 18.42 -35.50 -42.14
N GLU A 980 17.12 -35.56 -42.43
CA GLU A 980 16.13 -34.58 -41.98
C GLU A 980 16.14 -34.57 -40.45
N TRP A 981 17.00 -33.73 -39.88
CA TRP A 981 17.10 -33.51 -38.46
C TRP A 981 15.86 -32.73 -38.04
N SER A 982 14.79 -33.44 -37.71
CA SER A 982 13.70 -32.83 -36.94
C SER A 982 14.12 -32.83 -35.47
N PRO A 983 13.87 -31.77 -34.69
CA PRO A 983 14.11 -31.76 -33.25
C PRO A 983 13.40 -32.90 -32.49
N GLU A 984 12.46 -33.59 -33.15
CA GLU A 984 11.57 -34.56 -32.54
C GLU A 984 11.91 -36.03 -32.85
N PHE A 985 12.49 -36.37 -34.01
CA PHE A 985 12.76 -37.77 -34.40
C PHE A 985 14.01 -37.93 -35.29
N LEU A 986 14.75 -39.04 -35.06
CA LEU A 986 15.87 -39.54 -35.87
C LEU A 986 15.38 -40.68 -36.77
N ARG A 987 15.15 -40.41 -38.05
CA ARG A 987 14.62 -41.40 -39.00
C ARG A 987 15.71 -42.35 -39.50
N LEU A 988 15.47 -43.65 -39.39
CA LEU A 988 16.32 -44.68 -40.00
C LEU A 988 16.01 -44.82 -41.49
N ASP A 989 17.05 -44.68 -42.32
CA ASP A 989 16.95 -44.81 -43.79
C ASP A 989 17.23 -46.25 -44.28
N THR A 990 17.59 -47.18 -43.38
CA THR A 990 18.01 -48.54 -43.72
C THR A 990 16.89 -49.55 -43.53
N HIS A 991 16.65 -50.39 -44.54
CA HIS A 991 15.69 -51.50 -44.48
C HIS A 991 16.17 -52.67 -43.61
N GLU A 992 17.48 -52.81 -43.41
CA GLU A 992 18.11 -53.93 -42.69
C GLU A 992 18.76 -53.44 -41.40
N THR A 993 18.04 -53.52 -40.27
CA THR A 993 18.53 -53.12 -38.93
C THR A 993 18.68 -54.30 -37.96
N ALA A 994 18.39 -55.53 -38.41
CA ALA A 994 18.35 -56.72 -37.58
C ALA A 994 19.33 -57.80 -38.07
N LEU A 995 20.57 -57.41 -38.39
CA LEU A 995 21.62 -58.36 -38.76
C LEU A 995 22.16 -59.06 -37.51
N SER A 996 22.53 -60.34 -37.67
CA SER A 996 22.97 -61.20 -36.56
C SER A 996 24.36 -60.86 -36.04
N TRP A 997 25.17 -60.11 -36.80
CA TRP A 997 26.51 -59.67 -36.40
C TRP A 997 26.57 -58.14 -36.25
N PRO A 998 27.25 -57.61 -35.23
CA PRO A 998 27.41 -56.17 -35.06
C PRO A 998 28.18 -55.55 -36.23
N TYR A 999 27.83 -54.30 -36.57
CA TYR A 999 28.56 -53.51 -37.58
C TYR A 999 28.62 -54.13 -38.98
N SER A 1000 27.74 -55.10 -39.28
CA SER A 1000 27.75 -55.84 -40.55
C SER A 1000 27.71 -54.93 -41.77
N LEU A 1001 26.97 -53.82 -41.71
CA LEU A 1001 26.87 -52.84 -42.80
C LEU A 1001 28.18 -52.06 -43.02
N GLU A 1002 28.91 -51.73 -41.95
CA GLU A 1002 30.21 -51.07 -42.05
C GLU A 1002 31.29 -52.04 -42.54
N VAL A 1003 31.25 -53.29 -42.07
CA VAL A 1003 32.13 -54.36 -42.55
C VAL A 1003 31.93 -54.58 -44.05
N LEU A 1004 30.67 -54.66 -44.51
CA LEU A 1004 30.34 -54.76 -45.93
C LEU A 1004 30.84 -53.54 -46.73
N ARG A 1005 30.68 -52.31 -46.21
CA ARG A 1005 31.26 -51.12 -46.85
C ARG A 1005 32.77 -51.13 -46.94
N LEU A 1006 33.46 -51.54 -45.89
CA LEU A 1006 34.93 -51.64 -45.86
C LEU A 1006 35.44 -52.73 -46.81
N LEU A 1007 34.63 -53.76 -47.07
CA LEU A 1007 34.91 -54.81 -48.04
C LEU A 1007 34.59 -54.39 -49.48
N ASP A 1008 33.49 -53.65 -49.71
CA ASP A 1008 33.10 -53.12 -51.03
C ASP A 1008 33.97 -51.94 -51.50
N GLY A 1009 34.64 -51.24 -50.58
CA GLY A 1009 35.59 -50.17 -50.87
C GLY A 1009 37.02 -50.62 -51.18
N ARG A 1010 37.29 -51.94 -51.24
CA ARG A 1010 38.60 -52.53 -51.58
C ARG A 1010 38.66 -53.09 -52.99
#